data_AF-A0A2E5UD42-F1
#
_entry.id   AF-A0A2E5UD42-F1
#
_cell.length_a   1.000
_cell.length_b   1.000
_cell.length_c   1.000
_cell.angle_alpha   90.00
_cell.angle_beta   90.00
_cell.angle_gamma   90.00
#
_symmetry.space_group_name_H-M   'P 1'
#
loop_
_entity.id
_entity.type
_entity.pdbx_description
1 polymer ?
#
loop_
_entity_poly.entity_id
_entity_poly.type
_entity_poly.pdbx_seq_one_letter_code
_entity_poly.pdbx_strand_id
1 'polypeptide(L)'
;MSLTDQNQRRRFALVLAGLPEVYYSGSSTGLTSVAAIGSDLAGVSRTFLSSIISVSDYGAQLEPVGGVADYQPITVSLAVDRRGGASEPGTVFSRLGPRATSVSHAFLLEPISHTDSTPITVNTDRDLTAVYSAGDLCHIDAETFRVSATTGGGTPSITLDQRGIGETPVQDHQLGLAGANQPELTDQVVYWRGRRASIWVSSGRSDGSWGDWVELMRGFLDSTPAVEDGVAVTLEVVPLTAMVDEGLTGGVSRQTTLLQGYHDFEQGIGDTFEFGCAVGWGGFNPQDMPSLTGEGVETWLTNGANNNVICGGHDHDDLFDITLQRADGSTYVEHPRLGHFRLRHRLASGSSAITTFHATAYHFTGVNLDGYVTSINLHGLDFDPYQHAYLTPIIELHRYVVSEGVMLWPNDFIAGYNAASPADQTGLNGGFLKWALREAQGELYWDLTPHIDAPLRAAVYTYSHWGAWLGDQLPQFYGSNGPQPPAPAQRQMVVPIDPATSGATGYPRLWPDDRAINQARLYPREWRQQELSRQSYRFRDYALGWWQPSERLLLISEQIAGIPSAAGAQTYFISIRSYNRRRDEEITQYVRCTHQTAVVYDGSTVGYRLHLTRRQRTRMEPVVDWASRGTEGRAIISSSVRFEDASPGEVLLTLLQSGGGGGVNGTYDTTGVGLNISSTFIDEDSFLSLGSSTRISNMTFSLAGDDVEIRQIFESVLRSIGAAMVLRRTSTAGARLKLALVPVGMEVATRVRQTISAGDWLADPPPSWGVFEATVNQLQVAYDYDEDEAEFRGEVTINNERAINAYSQERLSLDLHLYGATAEELGQNTADIYSALRPVFTRIFRIGSDPVRLWRGTVGFHLGHLLEVGTYIDVSSPHLRGYGDSYGVSSGVGMVQSVRQSITGEGVDVELLHYNFSAAGWNVAAEVAGIINATTIEVSSLTYGRGQSPTGATRLDVEFFAVGDVVDYIPPGDEDSATTLTIASISGNEIKFSAAHGIASAVGHIESTAYDTAPASHRARAYLADAAGTLGTAATDGQELL
;
A
#
# COMPACT_ATOMS: atom_id res chain seq x y z
N MET A 1 44.98 -2.73 46.69
CA MET A 1 43.81 -2.93 45.80
C MET A 1 44.32 -3.79 44.65
N SER A 2 43.84 -5.04 44.52
CA SER A 2 44.44 -6.04 43.63
C SER A 2 44.00 -5.79 42.18
N LEU A 3 44.96 -5.71 41.25
CA LEU A 3 44.80 -5.54 39.80
C LEU A 3 44.13 -6.74 39.09
N THR A 4 43.49 -7.65 39.83
CA THR A 4 43.01 -8.95 39.32
C THR A 4 41.50 -9.15 39.40
N ASP A 5 40.74 -8.19 39.93
CA ASP A 5 39.27 -8.29 39.94
C ASP A 5 38.70 -7.52 38.74
N GLN A 6 38.48 -8.25 37.64
CA GLN A 6 38.10 -7.74 36.32
C GLN A 6 36.70 -7.08 36.32
N ASN A 7 35.88 -7.31 37.36
CA ASN A 7 34.56 -6.71 37.55
C ASN A 7 34.59 -5.28 38.15
N GLN A 8 35.76 -4.70 38.43
CA GLN A 8 35.85 -3.45 39.18
C GLN A 8 35.93 -2.17 38.34
N ARG A 9 35.98 -2.23 37.00
CA ARG A 9 36.12 -1.03 36.14
C ARG A 9 34.91 -0.67 35.28
N ARG A 10 33.93 -1.56 35.14
CA ARG A 10 32.72 -1.34 34.33
C ARG A 10 31.51 -1.94 35.03
N ARG A 11 30.37 -1.33 34.83
CA ARG A 11 29.08 -1.81 35.33
C ARG A 11 28.06 -1.76 34.21
N PHE A 12 27.19 -2.75 34.19
CA PHE A 12 26.14 -2.90 33.19
C PHE A 12 24.77 -2.91 33.85
N ALA A 13 23.76 -2.48 33.11
CA ALA A 13 22.37 -2.68 33.48
C ALA A 13 21.56 -3.13 32.25
N LEU A 14 20.68 -4.09 32.46
CA LEU A 14 19.73 -4.60 31.49
C LEU A 14 18.33 -4.14 31.90
N VAL A 15 17.64 -3.47 30.98
CA VAL A 15 16.26 -3.04 31.14
C VAL A 15 15.42 -3.66 30.03
N LEU A 16 14.39 -4.41 30.42
CA LEU A 16 13.43 -5.03 29.50
C LEU A 16 12.11 -4.26 29.56
N ALA A 17 11.51 -4.04 28.39
CA ALA A 17 10.27 -3.28 28.28
C ALA A 17 9.10 -4.02 28.95
N GLY A 18 8.27 -3.26 29.67
CA GLY A 18 7.14 -3.78 30.45
C GLY A 18 7.52 -4.53 31.72
N LEU A 19 8.82 -4.72 32.02
CA LEU A 19 9.28 -5.45 33.22
C LEU A 19 9.73 -4.46 34.33
N PRO A 20 9.18 -4.54 35.56
CA PRO A 20 9.63 -3.70 36.68
C PRO A 20 11.06 -4.02 37.14
N GLU A 21 11.51 -5.26 36.98
CA GLU A 21 12.86 -5.70 37.33
C GLU A 21 13.93 -5.07 36.43
N VAL A 22 14.99 -4.56 37.07
CA VAL A 22 16.21 -4.06 36.42
C VAL A 22 17.39 -4.87 36.94
N TYR A 23 18.08 -5.55 36.03
CA TYR A 23 19.24 -6.38 36.36
C TYR A 23 20.51 -5.58 36.14
N TYR A 24 21.45 -5.62 37.07
CA TYR A 24 22.71 -4.88 36.96
C TYR A 24 23.93 -5.68 37.42
N SER A 25 25.13 -5.20 37.11
CA SER A 25 26.41 -5.67 37.67
C SER A 25 27.06 -4.61 38.56
N GLY A 26 27.76 -5.06 39.61
CA GLY A 26 28.49 -4.18 40.53
C GLY A 26 27.57 -3.40 41.47
N SER A 27 27.18 -2.17 41.11
CA SER A 27 26.28 -1.34 41.94
C SER A 27 25.25 -0.58 41.10
N SER A 28 24.06 -0.42 41.66
CA SER A 28 22.92 0.29 41.06
C SER A 28 22.98 1.81 41.21
N THR A 29 24.07 2.34 41.78
CA THR A 29 24.20 3.78 42.04
C THR A 29 24.05 4.58 40.74
N GLY A 30 23.14 5.56 40.75
CA GLY A 30 22.86 6.41 39.60
C GLY A 30 21.86 5.85 38.58
N LEU A 31 21.44 4.58 38.68
CA LEU A 31 20.44 4.02 37.74
C LEU A 31 19.08 4.70 37.88
N THR A 32 18.63 4.98 39.10
CA THR A 32 17.34 5.65 39.34
C THR A 32 17.29 7.10 38.87
N SER A 33 18.45 7.74 38.66
CA SER A 33 18.54 9.08 38.06
C SER A 33 18.56 9.08 36.53
N VAL A 34 18.69 7.92 35.89
CA VAL A 34 18.53 7.80 34.44
C VAL A 34 17.05 7.89 34.13
N ALA A 35 16.61 8.93 33.41
CA ALA A 35 15.18 9.17 33.14
C ALA A 35 14.46 7.99 32.46
N ALA A 36 15.18 7.22 31.64
CA ALA A 36 14.67 6.02 30.97
C ALA A 36 14.49 4.81 31.89
N ILE A 37 15.23 4.76 33.01
CA ILE A 37 15.18 3.65 33.96
C ILE A 37 14.27 4.05 35.13
N GLY A 38 14.59 5.16 35.80
CA GLY A 38 13.78 5.72 36.89
C GLY A 38 13.70 4.80 38.12
N SER A 39 12.91 5.21 39.11
CA SER A 39 12.58 4.39 40.28
C SER A 39 11.28 3.59 40.13
N ASP A 40 10.46 3.93 39.14
CA ASP A 40 9.17 3.30 38.87
C ASP A 40 8.94 3.12 37.36
N LEU A 41 8.05 2.20 37.03
CA LEU A 41 7.53 1.91 35.70
C LEU A 41 6.02 2.18 35.72
N ALA A 42 5.62 3.35 35.21
CA ALA A 42 4.21 3.78 35.16
C ALA A 42 3.48 3.75 36.53
N GLY A 43 4.19 4.05 37.62
CA GLY A 43 3.69 4.00 39.00
C GLY A 43 3.98 2.69 39.74
N VAL A 44 4.48 1.65 39.07
CA VAL A 44 4.94 0.41 39.70
C VAL A 44 6.41 0.55 40.10
N SER A 45 6.72 0.40 41.39
CA SER A 45 8.10 0.49 41.88
C SER A 45 9.02 -0.52 41.18
N ARG A 46 10.20 -0.08 40.70
CA ARG A 46 11.18 -0.97 40.09
C ARG A 46 11.99 -1.72 41.15
N THR A 47 12.31 -2.97 40.84
CA THR A 47 13.18 -3.81 41.68
C THR A 47 14.55 -3.93 41.02
N PHE A 48 15.61 -3.54 41.73
CA PHE A 48 16.98 -3.61 41.22
C PHE A 48 17.69 -4.85 41.76
N LEU A 49 18.12 -5.76 40.89
CA LEU A 49 18.80 -6.99 41.27
C LEU A 49 20.21 -7.08 40.66
N SER A 50 21.21 -7.25 41.51
CA SER A 50 22.59 -7.51 41.08
C SER A 50 22.74 -8.96 40.65
N SER A 51 22.44 -9.26 39.39
CA SER A 51 22.47 -10.63 38.86
C SER A 51 23.27 -10.80 37.57
N ILE A 52 23.70 -9.72 36.91
CA ILE A 52 24.50 -9.86 35.68
C ILE A 52 25.85 -10.49 36.02
N ILE A 53 26.13 -11.66 35.42
CA ILE A 53 27.40 -12.38 35.54
C ILE A 53 28.36 -11.91 34.44
N SER A 54 27.87 -11.89 33.21
CA SER A 54 28.67 -11.57 32.03
C SER A 54 27.81 -10.88 30.97
N VAL A 55 28.49 -10.08 30.18
CA VAL A 55 27.98 -9.49 28.95
C VAL A 55 29.00 -9.88 27.86
N SER A 56 28.57 -10.10 26.61
CA SER A 56 29.47 -10.40 25.49
C SER A 56 30.07 -9.13 24.89
N ASP A 57 31.20 -9.29 24.19
CA ASP A 57 31.81 -8.19 23.45
C ASP A 57 30.81 -7.56 22.45
N TYR A 58 30.99 -6.27 22.19
CA TYR A 58 30.17 -5.50 21.27
C TYR A 58 30.99 -5.13 20.03
N GLY A 59 30.40 -5.30 18.86
CA GLY A 59 30.98 -4.91 17.58
C GLY A 59 29.96 -4.20 16.73
N ALA A 60 30.39 -3.18 16.00
CA ALA A 60 29.58 -2.50 15.00
C ALA A 60 30.45 -2.21 13.77
N GLN A 61 29.85 -2.32 12.59
CA GLN A 61 30.52 -2.08 11.32
C GLN A 61 29.57 -1.39 10.32
N LEU A 62 30.13 -0.53 9.49
CA LEU A 62 29.44 0.12 8.38
C LEU A 62 30.16 -0.16 7.06
N GLU A 63 29.37 -0.47 6.04
CA GLU A 63 29.84 -0.57 4.65
C GLU A 63 30.11 0.82 4.04
N PRO A 64 31.27 1.03 3.38
CA PRO A 64 31.66 2.35 2.84
C PRO A 64 30.73 2.91 1.77
N VAL A 65 29.95 2.07 1.07
CA VAL A 65 29.05 2.51 -0.01
C VAL A 65 27.69 3.01 0.52
N GLY A 66 27.36 2.72 1.78
CA GLY A 66 26.07 2.98 2.41
C GLY A 66 25.22 1.72 2.61
N GLY A 67 24.03 1.90 3.19
CA GLY A 67 23.13 0.80 3.58
C GLY A 67 22.82 0.79 5.08
N VAL A 68 22.43 -0.36 5.61
CA VAL A 68 22.16 -0.53 7.04
C VAL A 68 23.44 -0.97 7.75
N ALA A 69 23.79 -0.33 8.87
CA ALA A 69 24.95 -0.76 9.65
C ALA A 69 24.69 -2.08 10.38
N ASP A 70 25.72 -2.93 10.41
CA ASP A 70 25.70 -4.22 11.08
C ASP A 70 26.20 -4.06 12.53
N TYR A 71 25.45 -4.64 13.48
CA TYR A 71 25.85 -4.68 14.88
C TYR A 71 25.81 -6.13 15.37
N GLN A 72 26.83 -6.51 16.13
CA GLN A 72 26.87 -7.82 16.78
C GLN A 72 25.84 -7.86 17.91
N PRO A 73 25.05 -8.94 18.02
CA PRO A 73 24.18 -9.15 19.17
C PRO A 73 24.98 -9.14 20.48
N ILE A 74 24.36 -8.62 21.54
CA ILE A 74 24.94 -8.67 22.89
C ILE A 74 24.23 -9.76 23.68
N THR A 75 25.00 -10.76 24.10
CA THR A 75 24.55 -11.80 25.03
C THR A 75 24.75 -11.34 26.47
N VAL A 76 23.71 -11.41 27.29
CA VAL A 76 23.74 -11.11 28.72
C VAL A 76 23.42 -12.39 29.50
N SER A 77 24.28 -12.76 30.43
CA SER A 77 24.06 -13.90 31.33
C SER A 77 23.74 -13.41 32.74
N LEU A 78 22.63 -13.89 33.30
CA LEU A 78 22.12 -13.57 34.62
C LEU A 78 22.29 -14.77 35.56
N ALA A 79 22.74 -14.52 36.79
CA ALA A 79 22.85 -15.52 37.83
C ALA A 79 21.48 -15.93 38.34
N VAL A 80 21.27 -17.23 38.44
CA VAL A 80 20.07 -17.79 39.06
C VAL A 80 20.33 -18.08 40.53
N ASP A 81 19.54 -17.46 41.41
CA ASP A 81 19.46 -17.88 42.81
C ASP A 81 18.26 -18.81 42.98
N ARG A 82 18.51 -20.11 43.14
CA ARG A 82 17.45 -21.12 43.33
C ARG A 82 16.59 -20.90 44.58
N ARG A 83 17.00 -20.01 45.48
CA ARG A 83 16.24 -19.60 46.67
C ARG A 83 15.64 -18.20 46.55
N GLY A 84 15.78 -17.55 45.39
CA GLY A 84 15.26 -16.21 45.16
C GLY A 84 13.73 -16.17 45.09
N GLY A 85 13.21 -14.95 45.16
CA GLY A 85 11.77 -14.68 45.12
C GLY A 85 11.23 -14.48 43.70
N ALA A 86 10.05 -13.85 43.59
CA ALA A 86 9.35 -13.67 42.32
C ALA A 86 10.08 -12.83 41.26
N SER A 87 10.99 -11.93 41.69
CA SER A 87 11.81 -11.07 40.81
C SER A 87 13.17 -11.70 40.44
N GLU A 88 13.41 -12.95 40.81
CA GLU A 88 14.65 -13.66 40.50
C GLU A 88 14.69 -14.07 39.02
N PRO A 89 15.84 -13.95 38.31
CA PRO A 89 15.93 -14.24 36.88
C PRO A 89 15.39 -15.62 36.48
N GLY A 90 15.77 -16.69 37.17
CA GLY A 90 15.29 -18.04 36.90
C GLY A 90 13.76 -18.16 37.01
N THR A 91 13.13 -17.46 37.94
CA THR A 91 11.67 -17.43 38.09
C THR A 91 10.99 -16.59 37.01
N VAL A 92 11.54 -15.41 36.68
CA VAL A 92 10.97 -14.51 35.69
C VAL A 92 11.06 -15.11 34.28
N PHE A 93 12.25 -15.56 33.87
CA PHE A 93 12.52 -16.01 32.51
C PHE A 93 12.15 -17.47 32.24
N SER A 94 11.80 -18.25 33.26
CA SER A 94 11.21 -19.60 33.07
C SER A 94 9.73 -19.56 32.69
N ARG A 95 9.09 -18.39 32.73
CA ARG A 95 7.71 -18.19 32.28
C ARG A 95 7.68 -18.18 30.75
N LEU A 96 7.33 -19.30 30.15
CA LEU A 96 7.34 -19.48 28.69
C LEU A 96 5.94 -19.87 28.18
N GLY A 97 5.32 -18.94 27.46
CA GLY A 97 4.06 -19.13 26.77
C GLY A 97 2.83 -19.40 27.68
N PRO A 98 1.71 -19.86 27.10
CA PRO A 98 0.40 -19.94 27.76
C PRO A 98 0.31 -20.97 28.89
N ARG A 99 1.31 -21.86 29.01
CA ARG A 99 1.36 -22.91 30.03
C ARG A 99 2.32 -22.61 31.18
N ALA A 100 2.81 -21.37 31.25
CA ALA A 100 3.66 -20.92 32.35
C ALA A 100 2.97 -21.13 33.70
N THR A 101 3.67 -21.72 34.66
CA THR A 101 3.18 -21.89 36.02
C THR A 101 3.25 -20.58 36.79
N SER A 102 2.32 -20.37 37.73
CA SER A 102 2.25 -19.14 38.54
C SER A 102 2.03 -17.85 37.73
N VAL A 103 1.32 -17.98 36.60
CA VAL A 103 0.85 -16.88 35.75
C VAL A 103 -0.67 -16.99 35.63
N SER A 104 -1.36 -15.87 35.86
CA SER A 104 -2.78 -15.75 35.61
C SER A 104 -3.00 -15.31 34.17
N HIS A 105 -3.87 -16.00 33.44
CA HIS A 105 -4.20 -15.69 32.06
C HIS A 105 -5.71 -15.51 31.88
N ALA A 106 -6.12 -14.70 30.91
CA ALA A 106 -7.49 -14.55 30.41
C ALA A 106 -7.48 -14.27 28.91
N PHE A 107 -8.56 -14.61 28.21
CA PHE A 107 -8.72 -14.32 26.78
C PHE A 107 -9.59 -13.09 26.57
N LEU A 108 -9.18 -12.23 25.64
CA LEU A 108 -10.00 -11.09 25.23
C LEU A 108 -11.22 -11.55 24.42
N LEU A 109 -12.41 -11.07 24.77
CA LEU A 109 -13.63 -11.31 24.01
C LEU A 109 -13.95 -10.17 23.02
N GLU A 110 -13.17 -9.09 23.08
CA GLU A 110 -13.26 -7.92 22.22
C GLU A 110 -11.85 -7.56 21.72
N PRO A 111 -11.70 -7.11 20.46
CA PRO A 111 -10.41 -6.70 19.94
C PRO A 111 -9.95 -5.38 20.60
N ILE A 112 -8.64 -5.17 20.66
CA ILE A 112 -8.03 -3.87 20.96
C ILE A 112 -7.29 -3.42 19.71
N SER A 113 -7.77 -2.35 19.09
CA SER A 113 -7.17 -1.85 17.85
C SER A 113 -5.89 -1.08 18.14
N HIS A 114 -4.94 -1.08 17.19
CA HIS A 114 -3.73 -0.26 17.26
C HIS A 114 -4.04 1.23 17.55
N THR A 115 -5.11 1.76 16.97
CA THR A 115 -5.51 3.17 17.09
C THR A 115 -6.42 3.50 18.28
N ASP A 116 -6.76 2.52 19.12
CA ASP A 116 -7.66 2.74 20.26
C ASP A 116 -7.00 3.63 21.31
N SER A 117 -7.75 4.65 21.76
CA SER A 117 -7.32 5.55 22.81
C SER A 117 -7.62 4.97 24.19
N THR A 118 -6.71 5.18 25.13
CA THR A 118 -6.93 4.84 26.54
C THR A 118 -7.64 5.99 27.26
N PRO A 119 -8.53 5.72 28.24
CA PRO A 119 -8.84 4.39 28.78
C PRO A 119 -9.77 3.56 27.89
N ILE A 120 -9.46 2.26 27.78
CA ILE A 120 -10.26 1.27 27.04
C ILE A 120 -10.77 0.20 28.01
N THR A 121 -12.04 -0.20 27.85
CA THR A 121 -12.62 -1.32 28.59
C THR A 121 -12.93 -2.44 27.63
N VAL A 122 -12.42 -3.63 27.91
CA VAL A 122 -12.66 -4.83 27.09
C VAL A 122 -13.20 -5.98 27.92
N ASN A 123 -14.11 -6.75 27.33
CA ASN A 123 -14.65 -7.96 27.92
C ASN A 123 -13.64 -9.12 27.88
N THR A 124 -13.69 -9.97 28.90
CA THR A 124 -12.75 -11.10 29.10
C THR A 124 -13.50 -12.40 29.40
N ASP A 125 -12.87 -13.54 29.11
CA ASP A 125 -13.48 -14.87 29.29
C ASP A 125 -13.71 -15.27 30.76
N ARG A 126 -13.12 -14.55 31.71
CA ARG A 126 -13.16 -14.88 33.16
C ARG A 126 -13.04 -13.65 34.05
N ASP A 127 -13.43 -13.81 35.32
CA ASP A 127 -13.31 -12.77 36.34
C ASP A 127 -11.85 -12.54 36.77
N LEU A 128 -11.38 -11.30 36.59
CA LEU A 128 -10.02 -10.86 36.87
C LEU A 128 -9.87 -10.06 38.18
N THR A 129 -10.95 -9.85 38.94
CA THR A 129 -10.96 -9.02 40.16
C THR A 129 -10.07 -9.54 41.28
N ALA A 130 -9.75 -10.84 41.29
CA ALA A 130 -8.81 -11.45 42.23
C ALA A 130 -7.35 -11.46 41.72
N VAL A 131 -7.12 -11.10 40.46
CA VAL A 131 -5.80 -11.10 39.80
C VAL A 131 -5.21 -9.69 39.78
N TYR A 132 -5.98 -8.70 39.33
CA TYR A 132 -5.49 -7.33 39.14
C TYR A 132 -6.15 -6.33 40.09
N SER A 133 -5.33 -5.41 40.58
CA SER A 133 -5.69 -4.16 41.26
C SER A 133 -5.38 -2.95 40.38
N ALA A 134 -5.98 -1.81 40.70
CA ALA A 134 -5.67 -0.55 40.03
C ALA A 134 -4.18 -0.18 40.21
N GLY A 135 -3.48 0.06 39.10
CA GLY A 135 -2.04 0.31 39.05
C GLY A 135 -1.19 -0.88 38.61
N ASP A 136 -1.76 -2.10 38.57
CA ASP A 136 -1.03 -3.28 38.11
C ASP A 136 -0.76 -3.24 36.60
N LEU A 137 0.26 -3.98 36.18
CA LEU A 137 0.59 -4.17 34.77
C LEU A 137 -0.04 -5.46 34.24
N CYS A 138 -0.54 -5.42 33.01
CA CYS A 138 -0.92 -6.61 32.28
C CYS A 138 -0.24 -6.62 30.91
N HIS A 139 -0.06 -7.81 30.35
CA HIS A 139 0.69 -8.02 29.11
C HIS A 139 -0.18 -8.75 28.10
N ILE A 140 -0.13 -8.33 26.84
CA ILE A 140 -0.69 -9.05 25.70
C ILE A 140 0.42 -9.06 24.65
N ASP A 141 0.88 -10.25 24.28
CA ASP A 141 2.05 -10.43 23.41
C ASP A 141 3.29 -9.62 23.89
N ALA A 142 3.78 -8.69 23.05
CA ALA A 142 4.90 -7.83 23.38
C ALA A 142 4.46 -6.49 24.03
N GLU A 143 3.17 -6.15 23.96
CA GLU A 143 2.61 -4.92 24.53
C GLU A 143 2.37 -5.04 26.05
N THR A 144 2.48 -3.92 26.76
CA THR A 144 2.18 -3.84 28.20
C THR A 144 1.24 -2.66 28.48
N PHE A 145 0.24 -2.92 29.31
CA PHE A 145 -0.82 -1.99 29.69
C PHE A 145 -0.86 -1.79 31.21
N ARG A 146 -1.45 -0.68 31.66
CA ARG A 146 -1.77 -0.45 33.07
C ARG A 146 -3.25 -0.64 33.31
N VAL A 147 -3.56 -1.44 34.32
CA VAL A 147 -4.93 -1.71 34.74
C VAL A 147 -5.41 -0.59 35.65
N SER A 148 -6.55 0.01 35.34
CA SER A 148 -7.20 1.00 36.20
C SER A 148 -8.38 0.44 36.98
N ALA A 149 -9.07 -0.57 36.44
CA ALA A 149 -10.20 -1.22 37.09
C ALA A 149 -10.48 -2.62 36.50
N THR A 150 -11.11 -3.48 37.30
CA THR A 150 -11.66 -4.77 36.88
C THR A 150 -13.11 -4.86 37.33
N THR A 151 -13.97 -5.49 36.51
CA THR A 151 -15.38 -5.74 36.84
C THR A 151 -15.63 -7.24 36.83
N GLY A 152 -16.11 -7.77 37.95
CA GLY A 152 -16.45 -9.18 38.13
C GLY A 152 -17.94 -9.47 37.97
N GLY A 153 -18.29 -10.74 37.71
CA GLY A 153 -19.66 -11.21 37.49
C GLY A 153 -20.32 -10.73 36.19
N GLY A 154 -21.36 -11.44 35.72
CA GLY A 154 -22.04 -11.12 34.46
C GLY A 154 -21.12 -11.30 33.25
N THR A 155 -20.78 -10.20 32.58
CA THR A 155 -19.76 -10.11 31.52
C THR A 155 -18.49 -9.49 32.13
N PRO A 156 -17.49 -10.28 32.54
CA PRO A 156 -16.28 -9.77 33.17
C PRO A 156 -15.49 -8.86 32.23
N SER A 157 -14.93 -7.78 32.77
CA SER A 157 -14.16 -6.81 31.96
C SER A 157 -12.98 -6.23 32.72
N ILE A 158 -12.03 -5.72 31.94
CA ILE A 158 -10.85 -5.00 32.43
C ILE A 158 -10.77 -3.63 31.75
N THR A 159 -10.45 -2.60 32.53
CA THR A 159 -10.21 -1.24 32.04
C THR A 159 -8.72 -0.92 32.09
N LEU A 160 -8.16 -0.52 30.96
CA LEU A 160 -6.76 -0.21 30.75
C LEU A 160 -6.61 1.29 30.49
N ASP A 161 -5.85 2.01 31.31
CA ASP A 161 -5.75 3.48 31.24
C ASP A 161 -4.45 3.99 30.59
N GLN A 162 -3.47 3.10 30.40
CA GLN A 162 -2.24 3.35 29.66
C GLN A 162 -1.83 2.10 28.88
N ARG A 163 -1.16 2.30 27.74
CA ARG A 163 -0.63 1.26 26.85
C ARG A 163 0.78 1.63 26.36
N GLY A 164 1.54 0.68 25.82
CA GLY A 164 2.93 0.91 25.42
C GLY A 164 3.90 1.13 26.59
N ILE A 165 3.62 0.57 27.77
CA ILE A 165 4.35 0.88 29.01
C ILE A 165 5.78 0.37 28.95
N GLY A 166 6.71 1.23 29.36
CA GLY A 166 8.13 0.89 29.39
C GLY A 166 8.69 0.67 28.00
N GLU A 167 8.21 1.42 27.01
CA GLU A 167 8.69 1.35 25.63
C GLU A 167 8.30 0.07 24.88
N THR A 168 7.28 -0.67 25.34
CA THR A 168 6.74 -1.80 24.56
C THR A 168 6.05 -1.31 23.28
N PRO A 169 6.14 -2.07 22.16
CA PRO A 169 5.42 -1.71 20.95
C PRO A 169 3.91 -1.69 21.21
N VAL A 170 3.22 -0.73 20.60
CA VAL A 170 1.75 -0.68 20.58
C VAL A 170 1.27 -1.61 19.46
N GLN A 171 0.40 -2.56 19.75
CA GLN A 171 0.03 -3.62 18.81
C GLN A 171 -1.48 -3.66 18.55
N ASP A 172 -1.83 -4.32 17.45
CA ASP A 172 -3.21 -4.63 17.08
C ASP A 172 -3.56 -6.03 17.63
N HIS A 173 -4.54 -6.10 18.55
CA HIS A 173 -4.96 -7.34 19.20
C HIS A 173 -6.32 -7.76 18.67
N GLN A 174 -6.30 -8.60 17.63
CA GLN A 174 -7.49 -8.94 16.85
C GLN A 174 -8.02 -10.35 17.16
N LEU A 175 -9.34 -10.53 17.06
CA LEU A 175 -9.99 -11.83 17.24
C LEU A 175 -10.09 -12.56 15.90
N GLY A 176 -9.61 -13.80 15.83
CA GLY A 176 -9.82 -14.68 14.68
C GLY A 176 -11.22 -15.30 14.63
N LEU A 177 -11.77 -15.50 13.43
CA LEU A 177 -12.98 -16.30 13.24
C LEU A 177 -12.68 -17.77 13.60
N ALA A 178 -13.60 -18.41 14.34
CA ALA A 178 -13.44 -19.76 14.92
C ALA A 178 -12.45 -19.93 16.11
N GLY A 179 -11.92 -18.84 16.68
CA GLY A 179 -11.15 -18.89 17.94
C GLY A 179 -9.76 -19.53 17.84
N ALA A 180 -9.21 -19.68 16.63
CA ALA A 180 -7.89 -20.25 16.42
C ALA A 180 -6.75 -19.34 16.94
N ASN A 181 -6.95 -18.01 16.89
CA ASN A 181 -6.02 -16.99 17.40
C ASN A 181 -6.82 -15.97 18.22
N GLN A 182 -6.93 -16.18 19.53
CA GLN A 182 -7.54 -15.24 20.46
C GLN A 182 -6.46 -14.59 21.33
N PRO A 183 -6.38 -13.24 21.42
CA PRO A 183 -5.36 -12.56 22.22
C PRO A 183 -5.45 -12.96 23.69
N GLU A 184 -4.30 -13.30 24.25
CA GLU A 184 -4.16 -13.75 25.63
C GLU A 184 -3.57 -12.63 26.49
N LEU A 185 -4.27 -12.29 27.57
CA LEU A 185 -3.85 -11.34 28.57
C LEU A 185 -3.22 -12.08 29.76
N THR A 186 -2.03 -11.67 30.18
CA THR A 186 -1.29 -12.28 31.30
C THR A 186 -0.84 -11.26 32.34
N ASP A 187 -0.75 -11.68 33.61
CA ASP A 187 -0.28 -10.85 34.74
C ASP A 187 1.25 -10.76 34.84
N GLN A 188 1.95 -11.60 34.07
CA GLN A 188 3.40 -11.63 33.95
C GLN A 188 3.80 -11.73 32.48
N VAL A 189 5.01 -11.30 32.15
CA VAL A 189 5.58 -11.47 30.80
C VAL A 189 5.84 -12.96 30.53
N VAL A 190 5.25 -13.49 29.46
CA VAL A 190 5.44 -14.88 28.99
C VAL A 190 5.93 -14.99 27.55
N TYR A 191 5.81 -13.90 26.78
CA TYR A 191 6.29 -13.76 25.41
C TYR A 191 7.51 -12.83 25.38
N TRP A 192 8.68 -13.41 25.08
CA TRP A 192 9.97 -12.72 25.17
C TRP A 192 10.53 -12.26 23.83
N ARG A 193 10.33 -13.05 22.76
CA ARG A 193 10.78 -12.70 21.41
C ARG A 193 10.09 -11.41 20.95
N GLY A 194 10.83 -10.51 20.31
CA GLY A 194 10.37 -9.19 19.86
C GLY A 194 10.23 -8.15 20.97
N ARG A 195 10.41 -8.51 22.25
CA ARG A 195 10.29 -7.57 23.36
C ARG A 195 11.49 -6.62 23.39
N ARG A 196 11.24 -5.32 23.55
CA ARG A 196 12.28 -4.28 23.57
C ARG A 196 13.21 -4.45 24.78
N ALA A 197 14.49 -4.19 24.53
CA ALA A 197 15.55 -4.28 25.52
C ALA A 197 16.56 -3.15 25.34
N SER A 198 17.16 -2.70 26.44
CA SER A 198 18.29 -1.77 26.41
C SER A 198 19.38 -2.21 27.37
N ILE A 199 20.63 -2.04 26.93
CA ILE A 199 21.83 -2.34 27.71
C ILE A 199 22.52 -1.02 27.99
N TRP A 200 22.78 -0.77 29.27
CA TRP A 200 23.41 0.44 29.77
C TRP A 200 24.77 0.10 30.34
N VAL A 201 25.72 1.02 30.20
CA VAL A 201 27.09 0.87 30.71
C VAL A 201 27.54 2.13 31.42
N SER A 202 28.31 1.95 32.50
CA SER A 202 29.04 3.01 33.17
C SER A 202 30.49 2.58 33.41
N SER A 203 31.42 3.51 33.21
CA SER A 203 32.86 3.29 33.38
C SER A 203 33.37 3.86 34.70
N GLY A 204 34.16 3.08 35.42
CA GLY A 204 34.90 3.55 36.60
C GLY A 204 36.12 4.38 36.19
N ARG A 205 36.32 5.53 36.83
CA ARG A 205 37.49 6.39 36.66
C ARG A 205 38.61 5.97 37.62
N SER A 206 39.84 6.40 37.32
CA SER A 206 41.04 6.07 38.12
C SER A 206 41.01 6.64 39.55
N ASP A 207 40.16 7.64 39.80
CA ASP A 207 39.93 8.24 41.13
C ASP A 207 38.88 7.47 41.97
N GLY A 208 38.32 6.38 41.43
CA GLY A 208 37.29 5.56 42.07
C GLY A 208 35.86 6.09 41.90
N SER A 209 35.66 7.22 41.19
CA SER A 209 34.35 7.70 40.79
C SER A 209 33.79 6.93 39.58
N TRP A 210 32.48 7.00 39.37
CA TRP A 210 31.82 6.40 38.22
C TRP A 210 31.39 7.49 37.23
N GLY A 211 31.50 7.19 35.93
CA GLY A 211 30.90 8.00 34.88
C GLY A 211 29.38 7.86 34.85
N ASP A 212 28.75 8.70 34.04
CA ASP A 212 27.31 8.62 33.81
C ASP A 212 26.95 7.30 33.12
N TRP A 213 25.71 6.84 33.34
CA TRP A 213 25.17 5.69 32.61
C TRP A 213 24.84 6.08 31.18
N VAL A 214 25.34 5.31 30.23
CA VAL A 214 25.14 5.53 28.80
C VAL A 214 24.53 4.27 28.18
N GLU A 215 23.54 4.44 27.32
CA GLU A 215 22.94 3.33 26.58
C GLU A 215 23.94 2.80 25.55
N LEU A 216 24.41 1.57 25.72
CA LEU A 216 25.34 0.88 24.83
C LEU A 216 24.63 0.28 23.61
N MET A 217 23.45 -0.30 23.84
CA MET A 217 22.61 -0.87 22.79
C MET A 217 21.15 -0.65 23.12
N ARG A 218 20.38 -0.27 22.09
CA ARG A 218 18.92 -0.25 22.10
C ARG A 218 18.42 -1.23 21.05
N GLY A 219 17.52 -2.12 21.45
CA GLY A 219 17.24 -3.32 20.68
C GLY A 219 16.01 -4.08 21.14
N PHE A 220 16.00 -5.37 20.84
CA PHE A 220 14.97 -6.32 21.25
C PHE A 220 15.56 -7.72 21.41
N LEU A 221 14.79 -8.63 22.02
CA LEU A 221 15.17 -10.03 22.15
C LEU A 221 14.77 -10.79 20.87
N ASP A 222 15.74 -11.34 20.13
CA ASP A 222 15.45 -12.13 18.93
C ASP A 222 15.02 -13.57 19.27
N SER A 223 15.48 -14.09 20.40
CA SER A 223 15.16 -15.45 20.85
C SER A 223 14.46 -15.46 22.22
N THR A 224 13.83 -16.59 22.52
CA THR A 224 13.39 -16.87 23.89
C THR A 224 14.60 -17.02 24.82
N PRO A 225 14.53 -16.54 26.08
CA PRO A 225 15.58 -16.72 27.08
C PRO A 225 15.98 -18.19 27.24
N ALA A 226 17.29 -18.46 27.28
CA ALA A 226 17.81 -19.80 27.54
C ALA A 226 18.08 -19.97 29.05
N VAL A 227 17.44 -20.94 29.69
CA VAL A 227 17.64 -21.24 31.12
C VAL A 227 18.57 -22.46 31.24
N GLU A 228 19.81 -22.23 31.65
CA GLU A 228 20.86 -23.24 31.73
C GLU A 228 20.86 -23.92 33.11
N ASP A 229 20.27 -25.12 33.21
CA ASP A 229 20.26 -26.01 34.39
C ASP A 229 19.94 -25.33 35.74
N GLY A 230 19.19 -24.23 35.71
CA GLY A 230 18.84 -23.41 36.88
C GLY A 230 20.04 -22.78 37.57
N VAL A 231 21.11 -22.47 36.82
CA VAL A 231 22.32 -21.78 37.29
C VAL A 231 22.45 -20.41 36.64
N ALA A 232 22.09 -20.29 35.37
CA ALA A 232 22.11 -19.03 34.64
C ALA A 232 20.93 -18.90 33.68
N VAL A 233 20.56 -17.65 33.36
CA VAL A 233 19.69 -17.31 32.25
C VAL A 233 20.50 -16.52 31.24
N THR A 234 20.46 -16.92 29.98
CA THR A 234 21.14 -16.27 28.87
C THR A 234 20.12 -15.58 27.96
N LEU A 235 20.36 -14.30 27.69
CA LEU A 235 19.52 -13.43 26.87
C LEU A 235 20.35 -12.87 25.71
N GLU A 236 19.80 -12.87 24.50
CA GLU A 236 20.43 -12.28 23.33
C GLU A 236 19.66 -11.02 22.90
N VAL A 237 20.35 -9.88 22.93
CA VAL A 237 19.80 -8.58 22.51
C VAL A 237 20.37 -8.22 21.15
N VAL A 238 19.50 -8.04 20.16
CA VAL A 238 19.84 -7.60 18.81
C VAL A 238 19.52 -6.11 18.64
N PRO A 239 20.26 -5.35 17.81
CA PRO A 239 20.02 -3.92 17.60
C PRO A 239 18.64 -3.65 16.97
N LEU A 240 18.11 -2.43 17.12
CA LEU A 240 16.88 -2.04 16.39
C LEU A 240 17.03 -2.09 14.87
N THR A 241 18.24 -1.93 14.33
CA THR A 241 18.47 -2.05 12.88
C THR A 241 18.15 -3.44 12.36
N ALA A 242 18.28 -4.49 13.18
CA ALA A 242 17.94 -5.87 12.80
C ALA A 242 16.44 -6.07 12.54
N MET A 243 15.57 -5.13 12.91
CA MET A 243 14.15 -5.23 12.55
C MET A 243 13.91 -5.17 11.05
N VAL A 244 14.82 -4.57 10.27
CA VAL A 244 14.69 -4.54 8.80
C VAL A 244 14.94 -5.92 8.17
N ASP A 245 15.60 -6.83 8.90
CA ASP A 245 15.81 -8.22 8.50
C ASP A 245 14.56 -9.08 8.75
N GLU A 246 13.65 -8.64 9.61
CA GLU A 246 12.37 -9.30 9.80
C GLU A 246 11.48 -9.02 8.58
N GLY A 247 10.97 -10.07 7.94
CA GLY A 247 9.95 -9.92 6.91
C GLY A 247 8.72 -9.20 7.47
N LEU A 248 7.89 -8.61 6.61
CA LEU A 248 6.61 -7.97 6.97
C LEU A 248 5.55 -8.96 7.53
N THR A 249 5.98 -10.11 8.04
CA THR A 249 5.16 -11.16 8.64
C THR A 249 4.82 -10.80 10.08
N GLY A 250 3.92 -9.83 10.26
CA GLY A 250 3.14 -9.77 11.48
C GLY A 250 2.25 -11.02 11.53
N GLY A 251 2.31 -11.81 12.60
CA GLY A 251 1.57 -13.08 12.75
C GLY A 251 0.03 -13.00 12.76
N VAL A 252 -0.55 -11.91 12.27
CA VAL A 252 -1.98 -11.71 12.05
C VAL A 252 -2.21 -11.72 10.54
N SER A 253 -3.18 -12.49 10.06
CA SER A 253 -3.48 -12.56 8.62
C SER A 253 -3.77 -11.16 8.06
N ARG A 254 -2.80 -10.59 7.32
CA ARG A 254 -2.96 -9.37 6.52
C ARG A 254 -3.67 -9.65 5.19
N GLN A 255 -4.00 -10.91 4.98
CA GLN A 255 -4.67 -11.46 3.82
C GLN A 255 -6.05 -11.98 4.23
N THR A 256 -6.99 -11.83 3.33
CA THR A 256 -8.32 -12.38 3.40
C THR A 256 -8.73 -12.77 1.99
N THR A 257 -9.97 -13.14 1.83
CA THR A 257 -10.56 -13.56 0.57
C THR A 257 -11.98 -13.03 0.49
N LEU A 258 -12.61 -13.10 -0.68
CA LEU A 258 -14.02 -12.75 -0.79
C LEU A 258 -14.89 -13.62 0.13
N LEU A 259 -15.90 -13.00 0.75
CA LEU A 259 -16.93 -13.73 1.47
C LEU A 259 -17.83 -14.45 0.46
N GLN A 260 -17.76 -15.78 0.43
CA GLN A 260 -18.60 -16.59 -0.45
C GLN A 260 -19.98 -16.83 0.17
N GLY A 261 -21.01 -16.90 -0.68
CA GLY A 261 -22.39 -17.19 -0.28
C GLY A 261 -23.16 -15.98 0.25
N TYR A 262 -22.58 -14.79 0.25
CA TYR A 262 -23.23 -13.55 0.66
C TYR A 262 -22.88 -12.40 -0.29
N HIS A 263 -23.78 -11.42 -0.43
CA HIS A 263 -23.50 -10.12 -1.06
C HIS A 263 -24.17 -8.99 -0.28
N ASP A 264 -23.60 -7.79 -0.28
CA ASP A 264 -24.15 -6.60 0.37
C ASP A 264 -24.53 -5.60 -0.71
N PHE A 265 -25.83 -5.50 -0.99
CA PHE A 265 -26.34 -4.68 -2.08
C PHE A 265 -26.48 -3.23 -1.64
N GLU A 266 -25.99 -2.30 -2.47
CA GLU A 266 -26.19 -0.87 -2.29
C GLU A 266 -27.33 -0.37 -3.17
N GLN A 267 -28.17 0.52 -2.65
CA GLN A 267 -29.25 1.08 -3.45
C GLN A 267 -28.70 1.84 -4.68
N GLY A 268 -29.13 1.42 -5.87
CA GLY A 268 -28.74 2.07 -7.12
C GLY A 268 -27.34 1.72 -7.64
N ILE A 269 -26.68 0.69 -7.11
CA ILE A 269 -25.39 0.19 -7.60
C ILE A 269 -25.42 -1.34 -7.63
N GLY A 270 -25.27 -1.94 -8.82
CA GLY A 270 -25.31 -3.41 -8.98
C GLY A 270 -26.58 -4.09 -8.47
N ASP A 271 -27.65 -3.32 -8.26
CA ASP A 271 -28.88 -3.74 -7.58
C ASP A 271 -29.94 -4.31 -8.53
N THR A 272 -29.71 -4.25 -9.85
CA THR A 272 -30.75 -4.48 -10.85
C THR A 272 -30.37 -5.60 -11.81
N PHE A 273 -31.18 -6.67 -11.84
CA PHE A 273 -31.12 -7.69 -12.89
C PHE A 273 -32.19 -7.43 -13.94
N GLU A 274 -31.78 -7.33 -15.21
CA GLU A 274 -32.68 -7.05 -16.33
C GLU A 274 -32.49 -8.04 -17.49
N PHE A 275 -33.59 -8.36 -18.15
CA PHE A 275 -33.58 -9.14 -19.39
C PHE A 275 -34.77 -8.75 -20.27
N GLY A 276 -34.59 -8.85 -21.59
CA GLY A 276 -35.66 -8.60 -22.56
C GLY A 276 -36.39 -9.89 -22.89
N CYS A 277 -37.72 -9.86 -22.94
CA CYS A 277 -38.56 -10.98 -23.38
C CYS A 277 -39.32 -10.58 -24.65
N ALA A 278 -39.38 -11.48 -25.63
CA ALA A 278 -40.05 -11.24 -26.90
C ALA A 278 -40.80 -12.47 -27.40
N VAL A 279 -41.87 -12.23 -28.17
CA VAL A 279 -42.63 -13.25 -28.88
C VAL A 279 -42.63 -12.92 -30.38
N GLY A 280 -42.45 -13.95 -31.23
CA GLY A 280 -42.63 -13.84 -32.69
C GLY A 280 -41.38 -13.57 -33.55
N TRP A 281 -40.15 -13.81 -33.06
CA TRP A 281 -38.94 -13.45 -33.82
C TRP A 281 -38.43 -14.52 -34.78
N GLY A 282 -38.75 -14.35 -36.07
CA GLY A 282 -38.01 -14.89 -37.22
C GLY A 282 -38.14 -13.91 -38.36
N GLY A 283 -37.02 -13.49 -38.94
CA GLY A 283 -36.98 -12.44 -39.97
C GLY A 283 -38.13 -12.57 -40.96
N PHE A 284 -39.07 -11.64 -40.90
CA PHE A 284 -40.11 -11.51 -41.89
C PHE A 284 -39.44 -11.01 -43.16
N ASN A 285 -39.33 -11.88 -44.16
CA ASN A 285 -39.07 -11.40 -45.50
C ASN A 285 -40.24 -10.44 -45.84
N PRO A 286 -40.00 -9.27 -46.43
CA PRO A 286 -40.99 -8.49 -47.17
C PRO A 286 -42.11 -9.32 -47.83
N GLN A 287 -41.73 -10.45 -48.43
CA GLN A 287 -42.62 -11.34 -49.17
C GLN A 287 -43.49 -12.26 -48.30
N ASP A 288 -43.15 -12.42 -47.01
CA ASP A 288 -43.89 -13.22 -46.04
C ASP A 288 -44.90 -12.37 -45.22
N MET A 289 -44.91 -11.06 -45.42
CA MET A 289 -45.84 -10.15 -44.74
C MET A 289 -47.26 -10.30 -45.32
N PRO A 290 -48.32 -10.33 -44.49
CA PRO A 290 -49.68 -10.48 -45.00
C PRO A 290 -50.05 -9.35 -45.96
N SER A 291 -50.54 -9.72 -47.14
CA SER A 291 -51.17 -8.78 -48.06
C SER A 291 -52.51 -8.31 -47.49
N LEU A 292 -52.78 -7.01 -47.59
CA LEU A 292 -54.10 -6.45 -47.28
C LEU A 292 -55.05 -6.84 -48.42
N THR A 293 -56.09 -7.63 -48.16
CA THR A 293 -57.13 -7.93 -49.16
C THR A 293 -58.54 -7.78 -48.55
N GLY A 294 -59.48 -7.25 -49.34
CA GLY A 294 -60.90 -7.15 -48.96
C GLY A 294 -61.63 -5.94 -49.57
N GLU A 295 -62.84 -6.16 -50.10
CA GLU A 295 -63.82 -5.12 -50.42
C GLU A 295 -64.91 -5.10 -49.33
N GLY A 296 -64.93 -4.08 -48.45
CA GLY A 296 -65.90 -3.98 -47.33
C GLY A 296 -65.40 -3.15 -46.13
N VAL A 297 -66.29 -2.91 -45.15
CA VAL A 297 -66.00 -2.13 -43.90
C VAL A 297 -64.99 -2.86 -42.98
N GLU A 298 -64.73 -4.14 -43.26
CA GLU A 298 -63.73 -4.98 -42.60
C GLU A 298 -62.58 -5.22 -43.59
N THR A 299 -61.36 -4.78 -43.24
CA THR A 299 -60.15 -5.03 -44.06
C THR A 299 -59.39 -6.23 -43.48
N TRP A 300 -59.08 -7.23 -44.30
CA TRP A 300 -58.44 -8.47 -43.86
C TRP A 300 -56.92 -8.43 -44.11
N LEU A 301 -56.13 -8.72 -43.09
CA LEU A 301 -54.72 -9.10 -43.23
C LEU A 301 -54.66 -10.61 -43.56
N THR A 302 -54.55 -10.97 -44.83
CA THR A 302 -54.49 -12.37 -45.29
C THR A 302 -53.15 -12.64 -45.96
N ASN A 303 -52.44 -13.67 -45.51
CA ASN A 303 -51.25 -14.15 -46.21
C ASN A 303 -51.64 -15.28 -47.17
N GLY A 304 -51.17 -15.21 -48.41
CA GLY A 304 -51.37 -16.27 -49.40
C GLY A 304 -50.61 -17.54 -49.00
N ALA A 305 -51.34 -18.63 -48.81
CA ALA A 305 -50.90 -20.03 -48.81
C ALA A 305 -49.89 -20.54 -47.75
N ASN A 306 -49.24 -19.73 -46.92
CA ASN A 306 -48.38 -20.22 -45.82
C ASN A 306 -48.90 -19.78 -44.44
N ASN A 307 -49.56 -20.71 -43.75
CA ASN A 307 -50.51 -20.48 -42.66
C ASN A 307 -49.91 -20.16 -41.26
N ASN A 308 -48.74 -19.53 -41.15
CA ASN A 308 -47.95 -19.64 -39.89
C ASN A 308 -47.30 -18.35 -39.34
N VAL A 309 -47.72 -17.14 -39.75
CA VAL A 309 -46.73 -16.04 -39.81
C VAL A 309 -46.75 -14.99 -38.68
N ILE A 310 -47.83 -14.64 -37.96
CA ILE A 310 -47.72 -13.57 -36.92
C ILE A 310 -47.75 -14.11 -35.48
N CYS A 311 -48.77 -14.90 -35.15
CA CYS A 311 -48.97 -15.45 -33.81
C CYS A 311 -48.68 -16.96 -33.73
N GLY A 312 -48.08 -17.58 -34.75
CA GLY A 312 -47.80 -19.03 -34.74
C GLY A 312 -49.03 -19.94 -34.62
N GLY A 313 -50.22 -19.44 -34.95
CA GLY A 313 -51.50 -20.16 -34.86
C GLY A 313 -52.39 -19.80 -33.65
N HIS A 314 -52.00 -18.81 -32.84
CA HIS A 314 -52.76 -18.37 -31.65
C HIS A 314 -53.70 -17.19 -31.93
N ASP A 315 -54.78 -17.08 -31.15
CA ASP A 315 -55.63 -15.89 -31.16
C ASP A 315 -54.86 -14.69 -30.57
N HIS A 316 -55.24 -13.47 -30.95
CA HIS A 316 -54.47 -12.27 -30.58
C HIS A 316 -54.52 -12.01 -29.07
N ASP A 317 -55.66 -12.24 -28.44
CA ASP A 317 -55.90 -12.14 -26.99
C ASP A 317 -55.34 -13.33 -26.19
N ASP A 318 -55.03 -14.45 -26.85
CA ASP A 318 -54.28 -15.56 -26.22
C ASP A 318 -52.83 -15.16 -25.95
N LEU A 319 -52.22 -14.30 -26.76
CA LEU A 319 -50.80 -13.92 -26.63
C LEU A 319 -50.57 -12.52 -26.05
N PHE A 320 -51.47 -11.59 -26.31
CA PHE A 320 -51.32 -10.17 -25.98
C PHE A 320 -52.35 -9.76 -24.94
N ASP A 321 -51.93 -8.95 -23.98
CA ASP A 321 -52.84 -8.31 -23.03
C ASP A 321 -53.50 -7.08 -23.68
N ILE A 322 -54.55 -7.34 -24.48
CA ILE A 322 -55.36 -6.29 -25.11
C ILE A 322 -56.09 -5.40 -24.10
N THR A 323 -56.10 -5.78 -22.81
CA THR A 323 -56.76 -5.04 -21.73
C THR A 323 -55.80 -4.13 -20.96
N LEU A 324 -54.51 -4.12 -21.31
CA LEU A 324 -53.49 -3.35 -20.60
C LEU A 324 -53.73 -1.83 -20.65
N GLN A 325 -53.90 -1.23 -19.48
CA GLN A 325 -54.15 0.21 -19.31
C GLN A 325 -53.16 0.83 -18.32
N ARG A 326 -52.90 2.13 -18.49
CA ARG A 326 -52.18 2.99 -17.55
C ARG A 326 -53.01 3.22 -16.29
N ALA A 327 -52.37 3.73 -15.25
CA ALA A 327 -53.03 4.06 -13.98
C ALA A 327 -54.15 5.12 -14.13
N ASP A 328 -54.12 5.94 -15.19
CA ASP A 328 -55.15 6.93 -15.51
C ASP A 328 -56.31 6.38 -16.38
N GLY A 329 -56.31 5.07 -16.67
CA GLY A 329 -57.32 4.40 -17.50
C GLY A 329 -57.10 4.54 -19.01
N SER A 330 -56.05 5.25 -19.46
CA SER A 330 -55.69 5.33 -20.88
C SER A 330 -54.86 4.12 -21.32
N THR A 331 -54.99 3.68 -22.57
CA THR A 331 -54.19 2.57 -23.11
C THR A 331 -52.72 3.00 -23.25
N TYR A 332 -51.78 2.09 -22.98
CA TYR A 332 -50.38 2.38 -23.30
C TYR A 332 -50.21 2.53 -24.82
N VAL A 333 -49.53 3.60 -25.24
CA VAL A 333 -49.05 3.72 -26.61
C VAL A 333 -47.81 2.84 -26.72
N GLU A 334 -47.85 1.86 -27.63
CA GLU A 334 -46.68 1.04 -28.01
C GLU A 334 -46.10 0.18 -26.88
N HIS A 335 -46.96 -0.42 -26.05
CA HIS A 335 -46.52 -1.49 -25.13
C HIS A 335 -46.35 -2.81 -25.90
N PRO A 336 -45.25 -3.58 -25.70
CA PRO A 336 -45.03 -4.83 -26.43
C PRO A 336 -46.16 -5.85 -26.28
N ARG A 337 -46.68 -6.01 -25.06
CA ARG A 337 -47.83 -6.89 -24.76
C ARG A 337 -49.17 -6.46 -25.33
N LEU A 338 -49.33 -5.29 -25.96
CA LEU A 338 -50.58 -4.92 -26.64
C LEU A 338 -50.67 -5.48 -28.07
N GLY A 339 -49.56 -5.97 -28.63
CA GLY A 339 -49.54 -6.54 -29.98
C GLY A 339 -49.92 -5.55 -31.08
N HIS A 340 -49.50 -4.28 -30.97
CA HIS A 340 -49.79 -3.28 -31.98
C HIS A 340 -49.05 -3.54 -33.29
N PHE A 341 -49.71 -3.26 -34.41
CA PHE A 341 -49.12 -3.34 -35.75
C PHE A 341 -48.72 -1.94 -36.23
N ARG A 342 -47.55 -1.82 -36.87
CA ARG A 342 -47.18 -0.64 -37.65
C ARG A 342 -47.21 -0.96 -39.13
N LEU A 343 -47.91 -0.14 -39.90
CA LEU A 343 -47.90 -0.17 -41.36
C LEU A 343 -47.14 1.03 -41.88
N ARG A 344 -46.17 0.78 -42.75
CA ARG A 344 -45.57 1.82 -43.57
C ARG A 344 -46.40 1.98 -44.84
N HIS A 345 -46.97 3.16 -45.09
CA HIS A 345 -47.77 3.44 -46.28
C HIS A 345 -47.34 4.73 -46.97
N ARG A 346 -47.84 5.01 -48.18
CA ARG A 346 -47.54 6.25 -48.92
C ARG A 346 -48.70 7.23 -48.75
N LEU A 347 -48.40 8.46 -48.35
CA LEU A 347 -49.37 9.53 -48.32
C LEU A 347 -49.71 9.97 -49.75
N ALA A 348 -50.88 10.57 -49.94
CA ALA A 348 -51.27 11.19 -51.21
C ALA A 348 -50.25 12.26 -51.72
N SER A 349 -49.40 12.77 -50.83
CA SER A 349 -48.28 13.68 -51.15
C SER A 349 -47.03 13.00 -51.75
N GLY A 350 -47.01 11.67 -51.83
CA GLY A 350 -45.87 10.89 -52.32
C GLY A 350 -44.81 10.54 -51.26
N SER A 351 -44.91 11.07 -50.04
CA SER A 351 -44.04 10.74 -48.89
C SER A 351 -44.47 9.45 -48.20
N SER A 352 -43.53 8.74 -47.55
CA SER A 352 -43.87 7.61 -46.67
C SER A 352 -44.36 8.09 -45.31
N ALA A 353 -45.42 7.47 -44.79
CA ALA A 353 -45.88 7.58 -43.42
C ALA A 353 -45.85 6.22 -42.72
N ILE A 354 -45.77 6.22 -41.40
CA ILE A 354 -45.90 5.04 -40.55
C ILE A 354 -47.10 5.28 -39.64
N THR A 355 -48.04 4.34 -39.61
CA THR A 355 -49.23 4.40 -38.75
C THR A 355 -49.30 3.16 -37.88
N THR A 356 -49.66 3.36 -36.61
CA THR A 356 -49.86 2.28 -35.64
C THR A 356 -51.35 1.89 -35.59
N PHE A 357 -51.64 0.59 -35.59
CA PHE A 357 -52.97 -0.01 -35.57
C PHE A 357 -53.14 -0.88 -34.34
N HIS A 358 -54.30 -0.78 -33.72
CA HIS A 358 -54.73 -1.69 -32.66
C HIS A 358 -55.46 -2.87 -33.30
N ALA A 359 -55.03 -4.09 -33.00
CA ALA A 359 -55.70 -5.32 -33.43
C ALA A 359 -56.35 -6.02 -32.24
N THR A 360 -57.55 -6.58 -32.44
CA THR A 360 -58.38 -7.08 -31.34
C THR A 360 -58.81 -8.55 -31.45
N ALA A 361 -58.67 -9.24 -32.59
CA ALA A 361 -58.96 -10.68 -32.66
C ALA A 361 -58.33 -11.36 -33.88
N TYR A 362 -58.02 -12.65 -33.72
CA TYR A 362 -57.88 -13.69 -34.75
C TYR A 362 -58.89 -14.78 -34.36
N HIS A 363 -59.51 -15.48 -35.31
CA HIS A 363 -60.49 -16.53 -35.02
C HIS A 363 -60.16 -17.78 -35.83
N PHE A 364 -59.81 -18.87 -35.17
CA PHE A 364 -59.48 -20.12 -35.87
C PHE A 364 -60.72 -21.04 -35.96
N THR A 365 -61.36 -21.13 -37.13
CA THR A 365 -62.38 -22.17 -37.39
C THR A 365 -61.91 -23.23 -38.37
N GLY A 366 -61.01 -24.10 -37.91
CA GLY A 366 -60.82 -25.51 -38.33
C GLY A 366 -60.47 -25.83 -39.79
N VAL A 367 -60.77 -24.98 -40.77
CA VAL A 367 -60.50 -25.19 -42.20
C VAL A 367 -60.41 -23.89 -43.02
N ASN A 368 -60.81 -22.72 -42.51
CA ASN A 368 -60.64 -21.41 -43.16
C ASN A 368 -59.94 -20.41 -42.22
N LEU A 369 -59.07 -19.57 -42.80
CA LEU A 369 -58.31 -18.51 -42.14
C LEU A 369 -59.20 -17.28 -41.83
N ASP A 370 -59.28 -16.82 -40.58
CA ASP A 370 -59.86 -15.50 -40.25
C ASP A 370 -58.75 -14.52 -39.80
N GLY A 371 -58.78 -13.26 -40.29
CA GLY A 371 -57.69 -12.27 -40.14
C GLY A 371 -57.82 -11.33 -38.93
N TYR A 372 -56.96 -10.30 -38.86
CA TYR A 372 -57.01 -9.27 -37.81
C TYR A 372 -58.02 -8.14 -38.13
N VAL A 373 -58.82 -7.75 -37.14
CA VAL A 373 -59.64 -6.51 -37.20
C VAL A 373 -58.83 -5.34 -36.66
N THR A 374 -58.68 -4.27 -37.45
CA THR A 374 -57.93 -3.07 -37.05
C THR A 374 -58.84 -1.90 -36.68
N SER A 375 -58.37 -1.02 -35.78
CA SER A 375 -59.10 0.17 -35.31
C SER A 375 -59.36 1.27 -36.35
N ILE A 376 -58.86 1.14 -37.58
CA ILE A 376 -59.01 2.14 -38.66
C ILE A 376 -59.43 1.40 -39.94
N ASN A 377 -60.32 2.02 -40.73
CA ASN A 377 -60.67 1.54 -42.06
C ASN A 377 -59.54 1.89 -43.05
N LEU A 378 -58.92 0.89 -43.65
CA LEU A 378 -57.77 1.02 -44.56
C LEU A 378 -58.18 1.31 -46.02
N HIS A 379 -59.48 1.43 -46.32
CA HIS A 379 -59.98 1.75 -47.66
C HIS A 379 -59.52 3.14 -48.13
N GLY A 380 -58.87 3.20 -49.30
CA GLY A 380 -58.46 4.44 -49.96
C GLY A 380 -57.02 4.91 -49.72
N LEU A 381 -56.18 4.08 -49.10
CA LEU A 381 -54.72 4.31 -49.04
C LEU A 381 -54.03 3.59 -50.22
N ASP A 382 -53.23 4.32 -51.00
CA ASP A 382 -52.42 3.73 -52.08
C ASP A 382 -51.22 2.98 -51.48
N PHE A 383 -51.31 1.65 -51.43
CA PHE A 383 -50.24 0.80 -50.96
C PHE A 383 -49.21 0.53 -52.06
N ASP A 384 -47.93 0.66 -51.72
CA ASP A 384 -46.81 0.30 -52.59
C ASP A 384 -46.55 -1.23 -52.46
N PRO A 385 -46.24 -1.96 -53.55
CA PRO A 385 -45.94 -3.39 -53.52
C PRO A 385 -44.76 -3.80 -52.61
N TYR A 386 -44.00 -2.84 -52.06
CA TYR A 386 -42.92 -3.05 -51.09
C TYR A 386 -43.26 -2.57 -49.66
N GLN A 387 -44.55 -2.42 -49.31
CA GLN A 387 -45.00 -2.00 -47.98
C GLN A 387 -45.41 -3.18 -47.08
N HIS A 388 -45.01 -3.12 -45.81
CA HIS A 388 -45.04 -4.24 -44.86
C HIS A 388 -45.64 -3.81 -43.52
N ALA A 389 -46.47 -4.68 -42.91
CA ALA A 389 -47.05 -4.50 -41.58
C ALA A 389 -46.26 -5.31 -40.54
N TYR A 390 -45.63 -4.66 -39.57
CA TYR A 390 -44.77 -5.32 -38.58
C TYR A 390 -45.25 -5.02 -37.16
N LEU A 391 -45.09 -5.98 -36.24
CA LEU A 391 -45.43 -5.81 -34.82
C LEU A 391 -44.42 -4.88 -34.15
N THR A 392 -44.86 -3.91 -33.35
CA THR A 392 -43.94 -3.01 -32.62
C THR A 392 -44.48 -2.45 -31.29
N PRO A 393 -43.62 -2.31 -30.27
CA PRO A 393 -42.33 -2.99 -30.08
C PRO A 393 -42.59 -4.46 -29.75
N ILE A 394 -41.61 -5.35 -29.95
CA ILE A 394 -41.79 -6.79 -29.69
C ILE A 394 -41.06 -7.27 -28.42
N ILE A 395 -40.21 -6.42 -27.84
CA ILE A 395 -39.36 -6.77 -26.70
C ILE A 395 -39.80 -5.95 -25.49
N GLU A 396 -40.23 -6.64 -24.45
CA GLU A 396 -40.50 -6.07 -23.13
C GLU A 396 -39.29 -6.29 -22.23
N LEU A 397 -38.85 -5.24 -21.53
CA LEU A 397 -37.80 -5.36 -20.54
C LEU A 397 -38.44 -5.72 -19.20
N HIS A 398 -37.98 -6.81 -18.59
CA HIS A 398 -38.31 -7.16 -17.21
C HIS A 398 -37.15 -6.79 -16.30
N ARG A 399 -37.49 -6.23 -15.14
CA ARG A 399 -36.55 -5.68 -14.17
C ARG A 399 -36.85 -6.24 -12.80
N TYR A 400 -35.85 -6.84 -12.18
CA TYR A 400 -35.85 -7.20 -10.76
C TYR A 400 -34.82 -6.34 -10.04
N VAL A 401 -35.26 -5.60 -9.03
CA VAL A 401 -34.41 -4.73 -8.19
C VAL A 401 -34.28 -5.38 -6.83
N VAL A 402 -33.05 -5.65 -6.42
CA VAL A 402 -32.69 -6.19 -5.11
C VAL A 402 -32.74 -5.06 -4.07
N SER A 403 -33.29 -5.34 -2.91
CA SER A 403 -33.29 -4.40 -1.78
C SER A 403 -31.88 -4.20 -1.23
N GLU A 404 -31.61 -3.02 -0.70
CA GLU A 404 -30.34 -2.72 -0.03
C GLU A 404 -30.12 -3.63 1.20
N GLY A 405 -28.87 -4.06 1.39
CA GLY A 405 -28.42 -4.84 2.53
C GLY A 405 -27.85 -6.21 2.18
N VAL A 406 -27.46 -6.92 3.23
CA VAL A 406 -26.80 -8.23 3.16
C VAL A 406 -27.82 -9.32 2.83
N MET A 407 -27.47 -10.17 1.87
CA MET A 407 -28.33 -11.22 1.36
C MET A 407 -27.56 -12.55 1.27
N LEU A 408 -28.23 -13.69 1.53
CA LEU A 408 -27.67 -15.01 1.27
C LEU A 408 -27.71 -15.30 -0.24
N TRP A 409 -26.54 -15.39 -0.85
CA TRP A 409 -26.39 -15.59 -2.29
C TRP A 409 -26.11 -17.07 -2.65
N PRO A 410 -26.74 -17.62 -3.71
CA PRO A 410 -27.78 -17.02 -4.56
C PRO A 410 -29.21 -17.25 -4.03
N ASN A 411 -29.38 -17.91 -2.87
CA ASN A 411 -30.67 -18.44 -2.42
C ASN A 411 -31.77 -17.37 -2.25
N ASP A 412 -31.47 -16.30 -1.52
CA ASP A 412 -32.45 -15.23 -1.27
C ASP A 412 -32.76 -14.45 -2.57
N PHE A 413 -31.75 -14.27 -3.43
CA PHE A 413 -31.94 -13.68 -4.76
C PHE A 413 -32.86 -14.53 -5.62
N ILE A 414 -32.63 -15.85 -5.67
CA ILE A 414 -33.47 -16.79 -6.40
C ILE A 414 -34.91 -16.74 -5.87
N ALA A 415 -35.10 -16.75 -4.55
CA ALA A 415 -36.42 -16.67 -3.94
C ALA A 415 -37.16 -15.38 -4.33
N GLY A 416 -36.49 -14.23 -4.22
CA GLY A 416 -37.06 -12.94 -4.57
C GLY A 416 -37.32 -12.77 -6.08
N TYR A 417 -36.38 -13.19 -6.93
CA TYR A 417 -36.52 -13.16 -8.39
C TYR A 417 -37.67 -14.05 -8.86
N ASN A 418 -37.79 -15.26 -8.30
CA ASN A 418 -38.88 -16.19 -8.63
C ASN A 418 -40.23 -15.67 -8.15
N ALA A 419 -40.28 -15.00 -6.99
CA ALA A 419 -41.49 -14.35 -6.49
C ALA A 419 -41.93 -13.16 -7.35
N ALA A 420 -40.98 -12.48 -8.00
CA ALA A 420 -41.25 -11.38 -8.94
C ALA A 420 -41.65 -11.85 -10.35
N SER A 421 -41.62 -13.16 -10.62
CA SER A 421 -42.10 -13.70 -11.90
C SER A 421 -43.59 -13.46 -12.08
N PRO A 422 -44.04 -13.11 -13.30
CA PRO A 422 -45.45 -12.96 -13.62
C PRO A 422 -46.20 -14.25 -13.34
N ALA A 423 -47.43 -14.09 -12.85
CA ALA A 423 -48.37 -15.20 -12.68
C ALA A 423 -49.09 -15.52 -14.01
N ASP A 424 -49.35 -14.50 -14.83
CA ASP A 424 -50.01 -14.56 -16.14
C ASP A 424 -49.55 -13.40 -17.06
N GLN A 425 -50.15 -13.28 -18.23
CA GLN A 425 -49.81 -12.24 -19.21
C GLN A 425 -50.45 -10.87 -18.96
N THR A 426 -51.35 -10.75 -17.99
CA THR A 426 -52.25 -9.60 -17.81
C THR A 426 -51.73 -8.55 -16.82
N GLY A 427 -52.10 -7.30 -17.06
CA GLY A 427 -51.77 -6.16 -16.21
C GLY A 427 -50.27 -5.79 -16.22
N LEU A 428 -49.91 -4.74 -15.48
CA LEU A 428 -48.53 -4.24 -15.48
C LEU A 428 -47.49 -5.24 -14.97
N ASN A 429 -47.88 -6.16 -14.08
CA ASN A 429 -46.99 -7.17 -13.53
C ASN A 429 -46.96 -8.48 -14.35
N GLY A 430 -47.72 -8.56 -15.45
CA GLY A 430 -47.71 -9.72 -16.33
C GLY A 430 -46.46 -9.80 -17.21
N GLY A 431 -46.38 -10.86 -18.02
CA GLY A 431 -45.30 -11.05 -19.00
C GLY A 431 -45.66 -12.12 -20.02
N PHE A 432 -44.87 -12.21 -21.10
CA PHE A 432 -45.09 -13.26 -22.11
C PHE A 432 -44.74 -14.66 -21.61
N LEU A 433 -43.82 -14.77 -20.65
CA LEU A 433 -43.32 -16.01 -20.09
C LEU A 433 -43.26 -15.89 -18.58
N LYS A 434 -43.49 -17.00 -17.88
CA LYS A 434 -43.06 -17.20 -16.50
C LYS A 434 -41.57 -17.55 -16.48
N TRP A 435 -40.82 -16.93 -15.60
CA TRP A 435 -39.39 -17.21 -15.41
C TRP A 435 -39.08 -17.67 -14.00
N ALA A 436 -38.10 -18.55 -13.87
CA ALA A 436 -37.57 -18.96 -12.58
C ALA A 436 -36.09 -19.29 -12.69
N LEU A 437 -35.33 -19.00 -11.64
CA LEU A 437 -33.99 -19.50 -11.43
C LEU A 437 -34.01 -20.70 -10.49
N ARG A 438 -33.10 -21.64 -10.74
CA ARG A 438 -32.79 -22.72 -9.81
C ARG A 438 -31.29 -23.00 -9.82
N GLU A 439 -30.75 -23.23 -8.63
CA GLU A 439 -29.42 -23.80 -8.47
C GLU A 439 -29.55 -25.32 -8.33
N ALA A 440 -28.73 -26.07 -9.05
CA ALA A 440 -28.64 -27.52 -8.92
C ALA A 440 -27.24 -28.02 -9.29
N GLN A 441 -26.62 -28.78 -8.38
CA GLN A 441 -25.30 -29.39 -8.58
C GLN A 441 -24.17 -28.37 -8.85
N GLY A 442 -24.23 -27.18 -8.25
CA GLY A 442 -23.24 -26.12 -8.47
C GLY A 442 -23.40 -25.41 -9.80
N GLU A 443 -24.58 -25.47 -10.42
CA GLU A 443 -24.89 -24.83 -11.69
C GLU A 443 -26.21 -24.04 -11.58
N LEU A 444 -26.25 -22.88 -12.23
CA LEU A 444 -27.44 -22.03 -12.27
C LEU A 444 -28.22 -22.26 -13.58
N TYR A 445 -29.50 -22.57 -13.46
CA TYR A 445 -30.42 -22.79 -14.56
C TYR A 445 -31.49 -21.71 -14.58
N TRP A 446 -31.83 -21.27 -15.78
CA TRP A 446 -32.93 -20.37 -16.05
C TRP A 446 -34.06 -21.10 -16.75
N ASP A 447 -35.17 -21.22 -16.03
CA ASP A 447 -36.37 -21.92 -16.45
C ASP A 447 -37.40 -20.94 -16.97
N LEU A 448 -37.86 -21.16 -18.18
CA LEU A 448 -38.79 -20.28 -18.88
C LEU A 448 -39.98 -21.08 -19.37
N THR A 449 -41.19 -20.67 -18.97
CA THR A 449 -42.44 -21.40 -19.22
C THR A 449 -43.47 -20.45 -19.82
N PRO A 450 -44.06 -20.74 -21.00
CA PRO A 450 -45.17 -19.96 -21.53
C PRO A 450 -46.39 -19.96 -20.59
N HIS A 451 -47.15 -18.86 -20.56
CA HIS A 451 -48.42 -18.79 -19.82
C HIS A 451 -49.58 -19.45 -20.56
N ILE A 452 -49.40 -19.73 -21.85
CA ILE A 452 -50.37 -20.41 -22.70
C ILE A 452 -50.04 -21.91 -22.82
N ASP A 453 -51.07 -22.74 -22.82
CA ASP A 453 -50.98 -24.20 -23.07
C ASP A 453 -50.93 -24.51 -24.60
N ALA A 454 -50.18 -23.71 -25.37
CA ALA A 454 -50.10 -23.83 -26.83
C ALA A 454 -48.69 -23.45 -27.36
N PRO A 455 -48.22 -23.98 -28.53
CA PRO A 455 -46.81 -23.92 -28.92
C PRO A 455 -46.35 -22.49 -29.28
N LEU A 456 -45.34 -21.93 -28.59
CA LEU A 456 -44.95 -20.52 -28.74
C LEU A 456 -43.54 -20.34 -29.34
N ARG A 457 -43.38 -19.33 -30.20
CA ARG A 457 -42.05 -18.84 -30.62
C ARG A 457 -41.64 -17.65 -29.75
N ALA A 458 -40.86 -17.91 -28.71
CA ALA A 458 -40.34 -16.88 -27.81
C ALA A 458 -38.82 -16.74 -27.92
N ALA A 459 -38.33 -15.57 -27.53
CA ALA A 459 -36.92 -15.29 -27.38
C ALA A 459 -36.69 -14.46 -26.13
N VAL A 460 -35.63 -14.78 -25.40
CA VAL A 460 -35.22 -14.01 -24.23
C VAL A 460 -33.78 -13.54 -24.40
N TYR A 461 -33.52 -12.31 -24.00
CA TYR A 461 -32.30 -11.58 -24.24
C TYR A 461 -31.72 -11.08 -22.93
N THR A 462 -30.68 -11.76 -22.47
CA THR A 462 -29.76 -11.23 -21.45
C THR A 462 -28.67 -10.44 -22.15
N TYR A 463 -28.10 -9.45 -21.49
CA TYR A 463 -27.13 -8.56 -22.13
C TYR A 463 -26.12 -8.03 -21.11
N SER A 464 -24.92 -7.70 -21.58
CA SER A 464 -23.83 -7.25 -20.68
C SER A 464 -24.04 -5.84 -20.15
N HIS A 465 -24.50 -4.92 -20.99
CA HIS A 465 -25.00 -3.61 -20.55
C HIS A 465 -25.85 -2.96 -21.66
N TRP A 466 -26.53 -1.85 -21.37
CA TRP A 466 -27.52 -1.23 -22.28
C TRP A 466 -27.00 -0.93 -23.71
N GLY A 467 -25.70 -0.75 -23.88
CA GLY A 467 -25.07 -0.50 -25.18
C GLY A 467 -25.18 -1.67 -26.15
N ALA A 468 -25.49 -2.88 -25.66
CA ALA A 468 -25.74 -4.06 -26.50
C ALA A 468 -26.98 -3.90 -27.40
N TRP A 469 -27.84 -2.94 -27.09
CA TRP A 469 -29.06 -2.62 -27.84
C TRP A 469 -28.85 -1.50 -28.87
N LEU A 470 -27.63 -0.96 -29.00
CA LEU A 470 -27.30 0.10 -29.98
C LEU A 470 -27.39 -0.45 -31.41
N GLY A 471 -28.48 -0.14 -32.11
CA GLY A 471 -28.78 -0.62 -33.47
C GLY A 471 -30.21 -1.15 -33.64
N ASP A 472 -30.84 -1.53 -32.53
CA ASP A 472 -32.22 -2.00 -32.46
C ASP A 472 -33.14 -0.99 -31.75
N GLN A 473 -34.46 -1.25 -31.69
CA GLN A 473 -35.35 -0.47 -30.82
C GLN A 473 -34.98 -0.74 -29.35
N LEU A 474 -34.54 0.29 -28.63
CA LEU A 474 -34.22 0.17 -27.20
C LEU A 474 -35.44 -0.38 -26.43
N PRO A 475 -35.34 -1.57 -25.80
CA PRO A 475 -36.46 -2.15 -25.08
C PRO A 475 -36.79 -1.28 -23.87
N GLN A 476 -38.07 -1.28 -23.48
CA GLN A 476 -38.56 -0.46 -22.38
C GLN A 476 -39.09 -1.33 -21.24
N PHE A 477 -38.83 -0.90 -20.02
CA PHE A 477 -39.45 -1.43 -18.81
C PHE A 477 -40.71 -0.61 -18.50
N TYR A 478 -41.85 -1.28 -18.30
CA TYR A 478 -43.13 -0.62 -18.06
C TYR A 478 -43.54 -0.76 -16.60
N GLY A 479 -43.20 0.24 -15.80
CA GLY A 479 -43.63 0.33 -14.42
C GLY A 479 -44.89 1.17 -14.24
N SER A 480 -45.31 1.36 -12.98
CA SER A 480 -46.39 2.28 -12.59
C SER A 480 -46.17 3.72 -13.03
N ASN A 481 -44.90 4.13 -13.19
CA ASN A 481 -44.50 5.46 -13.63
C ASN A 481 -44.38 5.59 -15.17
N GLY A 482 -44.83 4.58 -15.92
CA GLY A 482 -44.74 4.55 -17.38
C GLY A 482 -43.47 3.86 -17.91
N PRO A 483 -43.22 3.97 -19.23
CA PRO A 483 -42.06 3.36 -19.87
C PRO A 483 -40.75 4.00 -19.40
N GLN A 484 -39.77 3.15 -19.09
CA GLN A 484 -38.42 3.53 -18.70
C GLN A 484 -37.39 2.83 -19.61
N PRO A 485 -36.26 3.49 -19.93
CA PRO A 485 -35.17 2.83 -20.63
C PRO A 485 -34.53 1.73 -19.75
N PRO A 486 -33.63 0.92 -20.34
CA PRO A 486 -32.78 0.00 -19.57
C PRO A 486 -32.08 0.72 -18.42
N ALA A 487 -31.84 0.00 -17.33
CA ALA A 487 -31.16 0.56 -16.17
C ALA A 487 -29.77 1.07 -16.59
N PRO A 488 -29.31 2.19 -16.00
CA PRO A 488 -27.96 2.66 -16.26
C PRO A 488 -26.95 1.58 -15.85
N ALA A 489 -25.82 1.50 -16.55
CA ALA A 489 -24.85 0.42 -16.37
C ALA A 489 -24.36 0.26 -14.92
N GLN A 490 -24.30 1.36 -14.14
CA GLN A 490 -23.96 1.33 -12.72
C GLN A 490 -24.95 0.52 -11.86
N ARG A 491 -26.24 0.48 -12.23
CA ARG A 491 -27.28 -0.29 -11.53
C ARG A 491 -27.32 -1.75 -11.98
N GLN A 492 -26.81 -2.04 -13.17
CA GLN A 492 -26.91 -3.38 -13.72
C GLN A 492 -26.01 -4.35 -12.96
N MET A 493 -26.59 -5.49 -12.62
CA MET A 493 -25.90 -6.61 -12.04
C MET A 493 -25.29 -7.43 -13.19
N VAL A 494 -24.04 -7.11 -13.55
CA VAL A 494 -23.40 -7.62 -14.77
C VAL A 494 -22.50 -8.82 -14.51
N VAL A 495 -21.82 -8.81 -13.36
CA VAL A 495 -20.79 -9.78 -13.00
C VAL A 495 -21.32 -11.11 -12.43
N PRO A 496 -22.30 -11.13 -11.51
CA PRO A 496 -22.50 -12.33 -10.69
C PRO A 496 -23.18 -13.51 -11.40
N ILE A 497 -23.77 -13.28 -12.57
CA ILE A 497 -24.35 -14.34 -13.40
C ILE A 497 -23.80 -14.16 -14.80
N ASP A 498 -23.20 -15.21 -15.37
CA ASP A 498 -22.69 -15.19 -16.73
C ASP A 498 -23.74 -15.76 -17.71
N PRO A 499 -24.44 -14.90 -18.47
CA PRO A 499 -25.54 -15.32 -19.34
C PRO A 499 -25.11 -16.13 -20.57
N ALA A 500 -23.82 -16.22 -20.86
CA ALA A 500 -23.32 -16.89 -22.05
C ALA A 500 -23.69 -18.38 -22.09
N THR A 501 -23.76 -18.99 -23.29
CA THR A 501 -23.80 -20.45 -23.39
C THR A 501 -22.42 -21.02 -23.06
N SER A 502 -22.35 -22.29 -22.65
CA SER A 502 -21.09 -23.00 -22.38
C SER A 502 -20.11 -23.06 -23.56
N GLY A 503 -20.54 -22.75 -24.79
CA GLY A 503 -19.69 -22.68 -25.99
C GLY A 503 -19.45 -21.28 -26.56
N ALA A 504 -19.94 -20.21 -25.94
CA ALA A 504 -19.74 -18.85 -26.44
C ALA A 504 -18.30 -18.35 -26.17
N THR A 505 -17.62 -17.86 -27.21
CA THR A 505 -16.25 -17.35 -27.13
C THR A 505 -16.22 -15.88 -26.68
N GLY A 506 -15.49 -15.61 -25.60
CA GLY A 506 -15.17 -14.26 -25.10
C GLY A 506 -16.02 -13.79 -23.91
N TYR A 507 -15.39 -12.98 -23.06
CA TYR A 507 -16.02 -12.24 -21.95
C TYR A 507 -15.91 -10.74 -22.28
N PRO A 508 -17.03 -9.99 -22.40
CA PRO A 508 -16.99 -8.60 -22.82
C PRO A 508 -16.30 -7.71 -21.77
N ARG A 509 -15.80 -6.54 -22.20
CA ARG A 509 -15.40 -5.47 -21.26
C ARG A 509 -16.64 -5.02 -20.50
N LEU A 510 -16.50 -4.80 -19.20
CA LEU A 510 -17.59 -4.29 -18.37
C LEU A 510 -17.45 -2.78 -18.18
N TRP A 511 -18.57 -2.11 -17.94
CA TRP A 511 -18.60 -0.69 -17.56
C TRP A 511 -17.84 -0.49 -16.23
N PRO A 512 -17.12 0.63 -15.99
CA PRO A 512 -17.10 1.91 -16.71
C PRO A 512 -16.04 2.05 -17.80
N ASP A 513 -15.43 0.97 -18.31
CA ASP A 513 -14.48 1.11 -19.42
C ASP A 513 -15.18 1.73 -20.65
N ASP A 514 -14.68 2.86 -21.17
CA ASP A 514 -15.23 3.54 -22.35
C ASP A 514 -15.33 2.62 -23.59
N ARG A 515 -14.46 1.61 -23.67
CA ARG A 515 -14.47 0.60 -24.75
C ARG A 515 -15.51 -0.50 -24.53
N ALA A 516 -16.15 -0.58 -23.36
CA ALA A 516 -17.19 -1.55 -23.05
C ALA A 516 -18.37 -1.42 -24.01
N ILE A 517 -18.77 -0.18 -24.37
CA ILE A 517 -19.87 0.06 -25.31
C ILE A 517 -19.67 -0.64 -26.65
N ASN A 518 -18.46 -0.59 -27.18
CA ASN A 518 -18.13 -1.23 -28.47
C ASN A 518 -18.05 -2.76 -28.39
N GLN A 519 -18.06 -3.33 -27.18
CA GLN A 519 -17.94 -4.77 -26.92
C GLN A 519 -19.17 -5.32 -26.19
N ALA A 520 -20.22 -4.51 -26.05
CA ALA A 520 -21.48 -4.91 -25.45
C ALA A 520 -22.05 -6.11 -26.21
N ARG A 521 -22.52 -7.13 -25.49
CA ARG A 521 -23.05 -8.35 -26.09
C ARG A 521 -24.48 -8.60 -25.68
N LEU A 522 -25.28 -8.99 -26.67
CA LEU A 522 -26.60 -9.55 -26.52
C LEU A 522 -26.49 -11.09 -26.55
N TYR A 523 -27.09 -11.76 -25.58
CA TYR A 523 -27.11 -13.22 -25.49
C TYR A 523 -28.55 -13.71 -25.70
N PRO A 524 -28.96 -13.97 -26.96
CA PRO A 524 -30.28 -14.49 -27.24
C PRO A 524 -30.42 -15.96 -26.82
N ARG A 525 -31.59 -16.29 -26.29
CA ARG A 525 -32.07 -17.65 -26.04
C ARG A 525 -33.41 -17.80 -26.76
N GLU A 526 -33.38 -18.48 -27.89
CA GLU A 526 -34.53 -18.64 -28.78
C GLU A 526 -35.10 -20.06 -28.73
N TRP A 527 -36.42 -20.16 -28.78
CA TRP A 527 -37.14 -21.40 -29.01
C TRP A 527 -37.04 -21.72 -30.50
N ARG A 528 -36.26 -22.75 -30.84
CA ARG A 528 -35.93 -23.09 -32.24
C ARG A 528 -37.09 -23.78 -32.97
N GLN A 529 -38.11 -24.27 -32.26
CA GLN A 529 -39.33 -24.90 -32.80
C GLN A 529 -40.56 -24.47 -31.99
N GLN A 530 -41.76 -24.61 -32.58
CA GLN A 530 -43.05 -24.43 -31.89
C GLN A 530 -43.16 -25.45 -30.74
N GLU A 531 -42.77 -25.04 -29.53
CA GLU A 531 -42.68 -25.93 -28.37
C GLU A 531 -43.69 -25.52 -27.28
N LEU A 532 -44.33 -26.52 -26.69
CA LEU A 532 -45.38 -26.39 -25.66
C LEU A 532 -44.82 -26.29 -24.22
N SER A 533 -43.53 -26.54 -24.01
CA SER A 533 -42.99 -26.90 -22.70
C SER A 533 -41.95 -25.92 -22.15
N ARG A 534 -41.79 -25.96 -20.81
CA ARG A 534 -40.70 -25.32 -20.06
C ARG A 534 -39.35 -25.59 -20.73
N GLN A 535 -38.61 -24.52 -21.00
CA GLN A 535 -37.21 -24.59 -21.40
C GLN A 535 -36.31 -24.29 -20.22
N SER A 536 -35.22 -25.03 -20.10
CA SER A 536 -34.19 -24.82 -19.09
C SER A 536 -32.89 -24.47 -19.77
N TYR A 537 -32.44 -23.23 -19.62
CA TYR A 537 -31.15 -22.77 -20.11
C TYR A 537 -30.13 -22.78 -18.98
N ARG A 538 -29.05 -23.53 -19.18
CA ARG A 538 -27.89 -23.46 -18.28
C ARG A 538 -27.11 -22.16 -18.54
N PHE A 539 -26.78 -21.45 -17.47
CA PHE A 539 -25.80 -20.37 -17.52
C PHE A 539 -24.38 -20.90 -17.58
N ARG A 540 -23.46 -20.15 -18.19
CA ARG A 540 -22.06 -20.58 -18.30
C ARG A 540 -21.45 -20.72 -16.91
N ASP A 541 -21.74 -19.78 -16.03
CA ASP A 541 -21.22 -19.75 -14.66
C ASP A 541 -21.98 -18.73 -13.78
N TYR A 542 -21.71 -18.76 -12.48
CA TYR A 542 -22.13 -17.72 -11.53
C TYR A 542 -21.06 -17.49 -10.47
N ALA A 543 -21.08 -16.32 -9.83
CA ALA A 543 -20.13 -15.94 -8.80
C ALA A 543 -20.54 -16.53 -7.44
N LEU A 544 -19.57 -17.06 -6.69
CA LEU A 544 -19.72 -17.44 -5.28
C LEU A 544 -19.53 -16.24 -4.35
N GLY A 545 -18.71 -15.28 -4.77
CA GLY A 545 -18.52 -13.95 -4.18
C GLY A 545 -17.95 -13.03 -5.25
N TRP A 546 -18.26 -11.73 -5.20
CA TRP A 546 -17.79 -10.79 -6.22
C TRP A 546 -17.73 -9.35 -5.72
N TRP A 547 -17.06 -8.53 -6.53
CA TRP A 547 -17.17 -7.08 -6.54
C TRP A 547 -17.15 -6.58 -7.98
N GLN A 548 -18.01 -5.62 -8.30
CA GLN A 548 -18.03 -4.98 -9.61
C GLN A 548 -17.66 -3.49 -9.52
N PRO A 549 -16.98 -2.95 -10.56
CA PRO A 549 -16.64 -1.54 -10.59
C PRO A 549 -17.86 -0.64 -10.36
N SER A 550 -17.72 0.34 -9.46
CA SER A 550 -18.75 1.25 -8.92
C SER A 550 -19.35 0.83 -7.58
N GLU A 551 -19.29 -0.45 -7.20
CA GLU A 551 -19.62 -0.86 -5.83
C GLU A 551 -18.64 -0.24 -4.83
N ARG A 552 -19.16 0.26 -3.73
CA ARG A 552 -18.41 0.95 -2.67
C ARG A 552 -18.10 0.01 -1.51
N LEU A 553 -18.70 -1.16 -1.49
CA LEU A 553 -18.52 -2.19 -0.48
C LEU A 553 -17.91 -3.43 -1.13
N LEU A 554 -16.85 -3.95 -0.51
CA LEU A 554 -16.21 -5.22 -0.87
C LEU A 554 -16.34 -6.16 0.32
N LEU A 555 -17.04 -7.28 0.17
CA LEU A 555 -17.21 -8.26 1.25
C LEU A 555 -16.04 -9.23 1.33
N ILE A 556 -15.52 -9.38 2.54
CA ILE A 556 -14.36 -10.22 2.85
C ILE A 556 -14.71 -11.21 3.96
N SER A 557 -14.11 -12.39 3.91
CA SER A 557 -14.38 -13.49 4.85
C SER A 557 -13.92 -13.16 6.26
N GLU A 558 -12.74 -12.55 6.39
CA GLU A 558 -12.10 -12.20 7.65
C GLU A 558 -11.64 -10.75 7.60
N GLN A 559 -11.56 -10.10 8.77
CA GLN A 559 -11.01 -8.76 8.90
C GLN A 559 -9.54 -8.69 8.51
N ILE A 560 -9.13 -7.58 7.89
CA ILE A 560 -7.73 -7.31 7.56
C ILE A 560 -7.11 -6.50 8.70
N ALA A 561 -6.00 -6.99 9.26
CA ALA A 561 -5.28 -6.28 10.32
C ALA A 561 -4.80 -4.89 9.88
N GLY A 562 -4.85 -3.91 10.78
CA GLY A 562 -4.45 -2.53 10.50
C GLY A 562 -5.46 -1.68 9.71
N ILE A 563 -6.67 -2.21 9.43
CA ILE A 563 -7.78 -1.42 8.88
C ILE A 563 -8.77 -1.09 10.01
N PRO A 564 -9.05 0.20 10.30
CA PRO A 564 -9.88 0.59 11.44
C PRO A 564 -11.33 0.16 11.27
N SER A 565 -12.06 0.05 12.38
CA SER A 565 -13.48 -0.34 12.41
C SER A 565 -14.45 0.83 12.11
N ALA A 566 -13.95 2.06 12.03
CA ALA A 566 -14.71 3.26 11.76
C ALA A 566 -13.97 4.21 10.81
N ALA A 567 -14.72 4.98 10.03
CA ALA A 567 -14.16 5.90 9.04
C ALA A 567 -13.30 6.99 9.71
N GLY A 568 -12.03 7.08 9.30
CA GLY A 568 -11.11 8.15 9.67
C GLY A 568 -10.81 9.11 8.52
N ALA A 569 -9.86 10.01 8.73
CA ALA A 569 -9.31 10.88 7.67
C ALA A 569 -8.32 10.16 6.74
N GLN A 570 -7.76 9.04 7.20
CA GLN A 570 -6.77 8.25 6.47
C GLN A 570 -7.43 7.28 5.48
N THR A 571 -6.69 6.93 4.44
CA THR A 571 -7.08 5.90 3.47
C THR A 571 -6.01 4.83 3.39
N TYR A 572 -6.44 3.58 3.28
CA TYR A 572 -5.57 2.41 3.26
C TYR A 572 -5.62 1.76 1.89
N PHE A 573 -4.48 1.26 1.43
CA PHE A 573 -4.38 0.55 0.15
C PHE A 573 -4.56 -0.95 0.36
N ILE A 574 -5.41 -1.54 -0.47
CA ILE A 574 -5.66 -2.98 -0.49
C ILE A 574 -5.28 -3.48 -1.88
N SER A 575 -4.42 -4.50 -1.91
CA SER A 575 -4.12 -5.28 -3.10
C SER A 575 -5.15 -6.39 -3.27
N ILE A 576 -5.58 -6.61 -4.50
CA ILE A 576 -6.51 -7.67 -4.87
C ILE A 576 -5.90 -8.45 -6.02
N ARG A 577 -5.45 -9.66 -5.75
CA ARG A 577 -5.06 -10.64 -6.76
C ARG A 577 -6.28 -11.49 -7.10
N SER A 578 -6.69 -11.47 -8.36
CA SER A 578 -7.90 -12.17 -8.80
C SER A 578 -7.78 -12.69 -10.22
N TYR A 579 -8.59 -13.68 -10.57
CA TYR A 579 -8.58 -14.25 -11.91
C TYR A 579 -9.39 -13.41 -12.90
N ASN A 580 -8.73 -12.90 -13.94
CA ASN A 580 -9.38 -12.18 -15.03
C ASN A 580 -9.84 -13.17 -16.12
N ARG A 581 -11.14 -13.50 -16.11
CA ARG A 581 -11.74 -14.44 -17.05
C ARG A 581 -11.62 -14.04 -18.52
N ARG A 582 -11.54 -12.75 -18.84
CA ARG A 582 -11.43 -12.27 -20.22
C ARG A 582 -10.07 -12.57 -20.80
N ARG A 583 -9.02 -12.41 -20.01
CA ARG A 583 -7.62 -12.58 -20.40
C ARG A 583 -7.09 -13.97 -20.10
N ASP A 584 -7.81 -14.75 -19.28
CA ASP A 584 -7.40 -16.08 -18.81
C ASP A 584 -6.05 -16.02 -18.08
N GLU A 585 -5.89 -15.02 -17.23
CA GLU A 585 -4.68 -14.75 -16.44
C GLU A 585 -5.08 -14.25 -15.03
N GLU A 586 -4.17 -14.36 -14.08
CA GLU A 586 -4.28 -13.63 -12.82
C GLU A 586 -3.91 -12.16 -13.02
N ILE A 587 -4.62 -11.27 -12.34
CA ILE A 587 -4.34 -9.84 -12.32
C ILE A 587 -4.22 -9.36 -10.89
N THR A 588 -3.38 -8.37 -10.66
CA THR A 588 -3.35 -7.62 -9.40
C THR A 588 -3.89 -6.21 -9.63
N GLN A 589 -4.73 -5.74 -8.71
CA GLN A 589 -5.22 -4.37 -8.73
C GLN A 589 -5.32 -3.80 -7.32
N TYR A 590 -5.27 -2.47 -7.21
CA TYR A 590 -5.25 -1.78 -5.92
C TYR A 590 -6.51 -0.94 -5.73
N VAL A 591 -7.16 -1.11 -4.58
CA VAL A 591 -8.27 -0.27 -4.13
C VAL A 591 -7.88 0.53 -2.90
N ARG A 592 -8.57 1.65 -2.70
CA ARG A 592 -8.47 2.43 -1.46
C ARG A 592 -9.71 2.21 -0.59
N CYS A 593 -9.52 1.89 0.69
CA CYS A 593 -10.59 1.84 1.68
C CYS A 593 -10.35 2.82 2.82
N THR A 594 -11.41 3.12 3.57
CA THR A 594 -11.34 4.01 4.76
C THR A 594 -11.37 3.22 6.07
N HIS A 595 -12.18 2.17 6.12
CA HIS A 595 -12.42 1.35 7.30
C HIS A 595 -13.09 0.04 6.88
N GLN A 596 -13.24 -0.87 7.84
CA GLN A 596 -13.95 -2.14 7.68
C GLN A 596 -15.02 -2.27 8.77
N THR A 597 -16.15 -2.93 8.49
CA THR A 597 -17.16 -3.20 9.53
C THR A 597 -17.63 -4.64 9.51
N ALA A 598 -17.97 -5.17 10.67
CA ALA A 598 -18.56 -6.51 10.77
C ALA A 598 -19.91 -6.55 10.05
N VAL A 599 -20.14 -7.67 9.37
CA VAL A 599 -21.36 -7.97 8.62
C VAL A 599 -22.14 -9.01 9.41
N VAL A 600 -23.35 -8.65 9.83
CA VAL A 600 -24.22 -9.50 10.65
C VAL A 600 -25.41 -9.97 9.81
N TYR A 601 -25.63 -11.28 9.79
CA TYR A 601 -26.79 -11.91 9.18
C TYR A 601 -27.40 -12.89 10.19
N ASP A 602 -28.73 -12.86 10.37
CA ASP A 602 -29.45 -13.65 11.37
C ASP A 602 -28.85 -13.62 12.80
N GLY A 603 -28.35 -12.45 13.20
CA GLY A 603 -27.78 -12.22 14.54
C GLY A 603 -26.37 -12.75 14.76
N SER A 604 -25.71 -13.30 13.74
CA SER A 604 -24.32 -13.76 13.78
C SER A 604 -23.45 -13.00 12.79
N THR A 605 -22.19 -12.73 13.17
CA THR A 605 -21.20 -12.16 12.24
C THR A 605 -20.81 -13.21 11.21
N VAL A 606 -21.01 -12.90 9.92
CA VAL A 606 -20.71 -13.81 8.79
C VAL A 606 -19.43 -13.43 8.04
N GLY A 607 -18.97 -12.19 8.20
CA GLY A 607 -17.75 -11.67 7.59
C GLY A 607 -17.60 -10.17 7.84
N TYR A 608 -16.86 -9.48 6.98
CA TYR A 608 -16.60 -8.05 7.10
C TYR A 608 -16.80 -7.36 5.74
N ARG A 609 -17.09 -6.06 5.76
CA ARG A 609 -17.15 -5.22 4.55
C ARG A 609 -16.08 -4.14 4.59
N LEU A 610 -15.34 -4.01 3.50
CA LEU A 610 -14.41 -2.90 3.27
C LEU A 610 -15.15 -1.73 2.64
N HIS A 611 -15.03 -0.56 3.25
CA HIS A 611 -15.64 0.68 2.77
C HIS A 611 -14.69 1.40 1.82
N LEU A 612 -14.90 1.22 0.53
CA LEU A 612 -14.08 1.77 -0.53
C LEU A 612 -14.30 3.28 -0.70
N THR A 613 -13.21 4.00 -0.99
CA THR A 613 -13.29 5.44 -1.28
C THR A 613 -13.98 5.70 -2.62
N ARG A 614 -14.51 6.92 -2.81
CA ARG A 614 -15.09 7.35 -4.10
C ARG A 614 -14.06 7.53 -5.22
N ARG A 615 -12.78 7.67 -4.87
CA ARG A 615 -11.68 7.96 -5.81
C ARG A 615 -10.91 6.68 -6.12
N GLN A 616 -11.61 5.67 -6.62
CA GLN A 616 -10.93 4.53 -7.24
C GLN A 616 -10.36 4.93 -8.60
N ARG A 617 -9.41 4.16 -9.11
CA ARG A 617 -8.96 4.30 -10.50
C ARG A 617 -10.13 4.04 -11.45
N THR A 618 -10.15 4.74 -12.58
CA THR A 618 -11.26 4.70 -13.55
C THR A 618 -11.32 3.40 -14.37
N ARG A 619 -10.31 2.53 -14.30
CA ARG A 619 -10.20 1.29 -15.08
C ARG A 619 -9.91 0.08 -14.19
N MET A 620 -10.83 -0.21 -13.29
CA MET A 620 -10.77 -1.42 -12.47
C MET A 620 -11.47 -2.59 -13.16
N GLU A 621 -10.93 -3.79 -13.00
CA GLU A 621 -11.56 -5.03 -13.45
C GLU A 621 -12.43 -5.59 -12.32
N PRO A 622 -13.53 -6.31 -12.63
CA PRO A 622 -14.33 -6.97 -11.62
C PRO A 622 -13.53 -8.08 -10.89
N VAL A 623 -13.81 -8.27 -9.61
CA VAL A 623 -13.19 -9.31 -8.77
C VAL A 623 -14.24 -10.39 -8.58
N VAL A 624 -13.94 -11.64 -8.93
CA VAL A 624 -14.97 -12.70 -8.94
C VAL A 624 -14.39 -14.05 -8.56
N ASP A 625 -15.01 -14.69 -7.57
CA ASP A 625 -14.82 -16.10 -7.27
C ASP A 625 -15.81 -16.92 -8.10
N TRP A 626 -15.38 -17.37 -9.29
CA TRP A 626 -16.24 -18.16 -10.17
C TRP A 626 -16.44 -19.59 -9.66
N ALA A 627 -17.69 -20.07 -9.64
CA ALA A 627 -18.02 -21.42 -9.17
C ALA A 627 -17.24 -22.51 -9.94
N SER A 628 -17.03 -22.35 -11.25
CA SER A 628 -16.29 -23.31 -12.07
C SER A 628 -14.80 -23.47 -11.75
N ARG A 629 -14.18 -22.53 -11.03
CA ARG A 629 -12.73 -22.57 -10.70
C ARG A 629 -12.44 -23.19 -9.33
N GLY A 630 -13.44 -23.34 -8.47
CA GLY A 630 -13.24 -23.83 -7.10
C GLY A 630 -12.22 -22.99 -6.34
N THR A 631 -11.30 -23.64 -5.61
CA THR A 631 -10.30 -22.96 -4.76
C THR A 631 -9.20 -22.25 -5.54
N GLU A 632 -8.90 -22.67 -6.77
CA GLU A 632 -7.85 -22.08 -7.62
C GLU A 632 -8.25 -20.75 -8.27
N GLY A 633 -9.52 -20.34 -8.14
CA GLY A 633 -10.02 -19.06 -8.65
C GLY A 633 -10.32 -18.04 -7.57
N ARG A 634 -9.96 -18.33 -6.31
CA ARG A 634 -10.34 -17.50 -5.17
C ARG A 634 -9.50 -16.22 -5.13
N ALA A 635 -10.17 -15.07 -5.05
CA ALA A 635 -9.50 -13.79 -4.93
C ALA A 635 -8.76 -13.68 -3.60
N ILE A 636 -7.51 -13.22 -3.68
CA ILE A 636 -6.63 -12.94 -2.55
C ILE A 636 -6.64 -11.43 -2.33
N ILE A 637 -7.00 -11.01 -1.12
CA ILE A 637 -7.15 -9.60 -0.77
C ILE A 637 -6.19 -9.32 0.39
N SER A 638 -5.19 -8.48 0.18
CA SER A 638 -4.16 -8.22 1.18
C SER A 638 -3.93 -6.73 1.41
N SER A 639 -3.63 -6.36 2.66
CA SER A 639 -3.13 -5.02 2.97
C SER A 639 -1.86 -4.73 2.17
N SER A 640 -1.71 -3.49 1.69
CA SER A 640 -0.58 -3.08 0.86
C SER A 640 -0.13 -1.67 1.21
N VAL A 641 1.14 -1.37 0.94
CA VAL A 641 1.66 0.00 0.98
C VAL A 641 1.75 0.50 -0.44
N ARG A 642 1.35 1.74 -0.66
CA ARG A 642 1.59 2.44 -1.92
C ARG A 642 2.20 3.79 -1.62
N PHE A 643 3.34 4.04 -2.21
CA PHE A 643 3.99 5.34 -2.25
C PHE A 643 3.57 6.03 -3.54
N GLU A 644 3.12 7.28 -3.42
CA GLU A 644 2.77 8.13 -4.55
C GLU A 644 3.57 9.41 -4.39
N ASP A 645 4.58 9.59 -5.25
CA ASP A 645 5.41 10.79 -5.28
C ASP A 645 6.14 11.10 -3.95
N ALA A 646 6.50 10.06 -3.18
CA ALA A 646 7.11 10.20 -1.85
C ALA A 646 8.64 10.32 -1.93
N SER A 647 9.24 11.17 -1.10
CA SER A 647 10.71 11.27 -1.04
C SER A 647 11.33 10.02 -0.37
N PRO A 648 12.59 9.66 -0.68
CA PRO A 648 13.31 8.57 -0.04
C PRO A 648 13.25 8.57 1.49
N GLY A 649 13.39 9.74 2.11
CA GLY A 649 13.31 9.88 3.57
C GLY A 649 11.91 9.53 4.11
N GLU A 650 10.85 9.99 3.44
CA GLU A 650 9.47 9.69 3.80
C GLU A 650 9.14 8.21 3.62
N VAL A 651 9.61 7.59 2.52
CA VAL A 651 9.45 6.14 2.28
C VAL A 651 10.03 5.34 3.45
N LEU A 652 11.28 5.63 3.84
CA LEU A 652 11.95 4.96 4.95
C LEU A 652 11.23 5.21 6.28
N LEU A 653 10.80 6.44 6.56
CA LEU A 653 10.07 6.78 7.79
C LEU A 653 8.71 6.09 7.86
N THR A 654 7.97 6.04 6.74
CA THR A 654 6.69 5.33 6.67
C THR A 654 6.89 3.84 6.94
N LEU A 655 7.91 3.19 6.36
CA LEU A 655 8.19 1.77 6.61
C LEU A 655 8.65 1.50 8.06
N LEU A 656 9.41 2.42 8.68
CA LEU A 656 9.83 2.28 10.08
C LEU A 656 8.65 2.45 11.04
N GLN A 657 7.81 3.47 10.85
CA GLN A 657 6.76 3.85 11.81
C GLN A 657 5.44 3.12 11.63
N SER A 658 5.09 2.78 10.38
CA SER A 658 3.84 2.08 10.06
C SER A 658 3.84 0.66 10.61
N GLY A 659 2.65 0.09 10.81
CA GLY A 659 2.47 -1.22 11.45
C GLY A 659 1.06 -1.45 11.97
N GLY A 660 0.30 -0.36 12.09
CA GLY A 660 -1.14 -0.34 12.34
C GLY A 660 -1.80 0.98 11.91
N GLY A 661 -1.02 2.02 11.60
CA GLY A 661 -1.51 3.30 11.06
C GLY A 661 -2.06 4.24 12.13
N GLY A 662 -2.72 5.31 11.68
CA GLY A 662 -3.47 6.21 12.56
C GLY A 662 -2.62 7.19 13.38
N GLY A 663 -1.32 7.30 13.11
CA GLY A 663 -0.43 8.28 13.73
C GLY A 663 0.00 7.94 15.16
N VAL A 664 -0.10 6.67 15.58
CA VAL A 664 0.23 6.23 16.95
C VAL A 664 1.74 6.31 17.20
N ASN A 665 2.53 5.84 16.24
CA ASN A 665 3.99 5.89 16.34
C ASN A 665 4.57 7.25 15.94
N GLY A 666 3.85 8.08 15.20
CA GLY A 666 4.35 9.36 14.70
C GLY A 666 3.63 9.78 13.42
N THR A 667 4.09 10.87 12.81
CA THR A 667 3.46 11.46 11.61
C THR A 667 3.45 10.50 10.42
N TYR A 668 4.43 9.61 10.31
CA TYR A 668 4.60 8.71 9.17
C TYR A 668 3.95 7.33 9.38
N ASP A 669 3.33 7.08 10.54
CA ASP A 669 2.51 5.90 10.84
C ASP A 669 1.14 6.01 10.16
N THR A 670 1.14 5.77 8.85
CA THR A 670 0.01 6.02 7.97
C THR A 670 -0.60 4.74 7.42
N THR A 671 0.15 3.63 7.44
CA THR A 671 -0.27 2.36 6.82
C THR A 671 -0.25 1.21 7.82
N GLY A 672 -0.97 0.13 7.51
CA GLY A 672 -0.99 -1.08 8.34
C GLY A 672 0.26 -1.96 8.21
N VAL A 673 1.24 -1.56 7.39
CA VAL A 673 2.39 -2.37 7.02
C VAL A 673 3.67 -1.58 7.27
N GLY A 674 4.57 -2.17 8.05
CA GLY A 674 5.85 -1.58 8.46
C GLY A 674 6.36 -2.23 9.76
N LEU A 675 7.39 -1.62 10.35
CA LEU A 675 8.13 -2.16 11.51
C LEU A 675 7.60 -1.70 12.88
N ASN A 676 6.56 -0.87 12.92
CA ASN A 676 5.87 -0.45 14.14
C ASN A 676 6.82 0.19 15.18
N ILE A 677 7.72 1.05 14.73
CA ILE A 677 8.71 1.74 15.57
C ILE A 677 8.22 3.16 15.88
N SER A 678 8.09 3.48 17.16
CA SER A 678 7.78 4.85 17.59
C SER A 678 8.83 5.86 17.12
N SER A 679 8.38 7.01 16.63
CA SER A 679 9.18 8.21 16.32
C SER A 679 10.12 8.63 17.43
N THR A 680 9.83 8.29 18.70
CA THR A 680 10.75 8.54 19.83
C THR A 680 12.06 7.76 19.74
N PHE A 681 12.11 6.70 18.94
CA PHE A 681 13.29 5.87 18.66
C PHE A 681 14.00 6.27 17.36
N ILE A 682 13.46 7.24 16.64
CA ILE A 682 13.94 7.67 15.34
C ILE A 682 14.35 9.15 15.43
N ASP A 683 15.42 9.49 14.74
CA ASP A 683 15.82 10.87 14.49
C ASP A 683 15.24 11.31 13.14
N GLU A 684 13.94 11.64 13.10
CA GLU A 684 13.20 11.93 11.86
C GLU A 684 13.87 13.01 11.01
N ASP A 685 14.41 14.05 11.66
CA ASP A 685 15.13 15.14 10.99
C ASP A 685 16.30 14.62 10.14
N SER A 686 16.99 13.57 10.60
CA SER A 686 18.10 12.99 9.85
C SER A 686 17.64 12.34 8.53
N PHE A 687 16.44 11.74 8.52
CA PHE A 687 15.83 11.15 7.33
C PHE A 687 15.35 12.22 6.35
N LEU A 688 14.75 13.29 6.86
CA LEU A 688 14.22 14.39 6.05
C LEU A 688 15.30 15.35 5.54
N SER A 689 16.46 15.38 6.18
CA SER A 689 17.58 16.27 5.81
C SER A 689 18.34 15.83 4.56
N LEU A 690 18.17 14.58 4.13
CA LEU A 690 18.87 13.99 3.00
C LEU A 690 17.93 13.96 1.79
N GLY A 691 17.99 15.01 0.98
CA GLY A 691 17.31 15.06 -0.32
C GLY A 691 17.95 14.10 -1.33
N SER A 692 17.16 13.58 -2.25
CA SER A 692 17.66 12.83 -3.40
C SER A 692 18.58 13.69 -4.27
N SER A 693 19.77 13.17 -4.59
CA SER A 693 20.75 13.87 -5.41
C SER A 693 20.51 13.75 -6.92
N THR A 694 19.42 13.09 -7.35
CA THR A 694 19.16 12.75 -8.76
C THR A 694 17.68 12.89 -9.12
N ARG A 695 17.35 12.62 -10.40
CA ARG A 695 15.97 12.39 -10.88
C ARG A 695 15.25 11.24 -10.15
N ILE A 696 15.94 10.44 -9.33
CA ILE A 696 15.36 9.45 -8.42
C ILE A 696 14.87 10.16 -7.15
N SER A 697 14.05 11.20 -7.33
CA SER A 697 13.70 12.10 -6.23
C SER A 697 12.45 11.73 -5.48
N ASN A 698 11.47 11.25 -6.22
CA ASN A 698 10.20 10.82 -5.69
C ASN A 698 9.96 9.40 -6.17
N MET A 699 9.57 8.52 -5.26
CA MET A 699 9.39 7.10 -5.53
C MET A 699 7.89 6.82 -5.59
N THR A 700 7.46 6.24 -6.70
CA THR A 700 6.08 5.77 -6.86
C THR A 700 6.09 4.27 -7.10
N PHE A 701 5.72 3.50 -6.08
CA PHE A 701 5.64 2.04 -6.14
C PHE A 701 4.74 1.49 -5.04
N SER A 702 4.26 0.28 -5.23
CA SER A 702 3.54 -0.49 -4.22
C SER A 702 4.37 -1.66 -3.70
N LEU A 703 4.15 -1.97 -2.43
CA LEU A 703 4.66 -3.15 -1.77
C LEU A 703 3.46 -4.00 -1.32
N ALA A 704 3.37 -5.22 -1.83
CA ALA A 704 2.48 -6.23 -1.29
C ALA A 704 3.06 -6.74 0.04
N GLY A 705 2.19 -7.02 1.02
CA GLY A 705 2.61 -7.29 2.40
C GLY A 705 3.45 -8.55 2.63
N ASP A 706 3.47 -9.51 1.69
CA ASP A 706 3.98 -10.87 1.96
C ASP A 706 5.25 -11.28 1.19
N ASP A 707 5.68 -10.53 0.16
CA ASP A 707 6.75 -10.96 -0.77
C ASP A 707 7.95 -10.00 -0.89
N VAL A 708 8.08 -9.00 -0.01
CA VAL A 708 9.18 -8.02 -0.14
C VAL A 708 10.11 -7.98 1.07
N GLU A 709 11.40 -8.22 0.80
CA GLU A 709 12.48 -8.05 1.77
C GLU A 709 12.69 -6.54 2.05
N ILE A 710 12.20 -6.08 3.21
CA ILE A 710 12.31 -4.67 3.63
C ILE A 710 13.76 -4.20 3.59
N ARG A 711 14.70 -5.03 4.06
CA ARG A 711 16.13 -4.71 4.03
C ARG A 711 16.62 -4.34 2.63
N GLN A 712 16.19 -5.06 1.59
CA GLN A 712 16.62 -4.78 0.23
C GLN A 712 16.17 -3.40 -0.25
N ILE A 713 14.94 -3.00 0.11
CA ILE A 713 14.42 -1.64 -0.15
C ILE A 713 15.27 -0.62 0.61
N PHE A 714 15.50 -0.83 1.91
CA PHE A 714 16.28 0.09 2.74
C PHE A 714 17.69 0.25 2.18
N GLU A 715 18.41 -0.83 1.90
CA GLU A 715 19.77 -0.77 1.35
C GLU A 715 19.81 -0.07 0.00
N SER A 716 18.86 -0.37 -0.89
CA SER A 716 18.84 0.23 -2.22
C SER A 716 18.55 1.73 -2.17
N VAL A 717 17.58 2.15 -1.35
CA VAL A 717 17.27 3.57 -1.13
C VAL A 717 18.45 4.29 -0.47
N LEU A 718 19.05 3.70 0.56
CA LEU A 718 20.19 4.30 1.28
C LEU A 718 21.42 4.43 0.38
N ARG A 719 21.73 3.42 -0.43
CA ARG A 719 22.85 3.47 -1.39
C ARG A 719 22.60 4.49 -2.51
N SER A 720 21.35 4.63 -2.98
CA SER A 720 21.02 5.59 -4.04
C SER A 720 21.11 7.06 -3.57
N ILE A 721 20.70 7.37 -2.35
CA ILE A 721 20.82 8.74 -1.77
C ILE A 721 22.17 8.99 -1.11
N GLY A 722 22.96 7.94 -0.91
CA GLY A 722 24.29 8.01 -0.33
C GLY A 722 24.37 8.17 1.17
N ALA A 723 23.48 7.47 1.86
CA ALA A 723 23.36 7.45 3.30
C ALA A 723 23.56 6.05 3.87
N ALA A 724 23.70 6.00 5.18
CA ALA A 724 23.60 4.78 5.96
C ALA A 724 22.65 4.98 7.14
N MET A 725 21.91 3.93 7.48
CA MET A 725 21.10 3.89 8.69
C MET A 725 21.92 3.30 9.84
N VAL A 726 22.04 4.07 10.92
CA VAL A 726 22.84 3.74 12.09
C VAL A 726 22.06 3.97 13.38
N LEU A 727 22.49 3.34 14.47
CA LEU A 727 22.12 3.72 15.83
C LEU A 727 23.03 4.85 16.32
N ARG A 728 22.42 6.00 16.61
CA ARG A 728 23.13 7.22 17.00
C ARG A 728 22.51 7.89 18.22
N ARG A 729 23.33 8.50 19.09
CA ARG A 729 22.87 9.37 20.17
C ARG A 729 22.72 10.81 19.68
N THR A 730 21.72 11.52 20.17
CA THR A 730 21.66 12.98 20.04
C THR A 730 22.71 13.61 20.97
N SER A 731 23.28 14.76 20.62
CA SER A 731 24.51 15.31 21.23
C SER A 731 24.40 15.78 22.71
N THR A 732 23.39 15.36 23.46
CA THR A 732 23.11 15.80 24.83
C THR A 732 23.46 14.69 25.84
N ALA A 733 24.03 15.05 27.00
CA ALA A 733 24.28 14.09 28.07
C ALA A 733 22.97 13.38 28.50
N GLY A 734 22.98 12.05 28.55
CA GLY A 734 21.78 11.23 28.79
C GLY A 734 20.93 10.92 27.55
N ALA A 735 21.40 11.27 26.35
CA ALA A 735 20.72 10.93 25.10
C ALA A 735 20.62 9.42 24.86
N ARG A 736 19.43 9.00 24.45
CA ARG A 736 19.12 7.64 24.00
C ARG A 736 19.68 7.39 22.60
N LEU A 737 19.99 6.14 22.30
CA LEU A 737 20.23 5.69 20.93
C LEU A 737 18.94 5.74 20.12
N LYS A 738 19.03 6.28 18.91
CA LYS A 738 17.97 6.38 17.93
C LYS A 738 18.45 5.89 16.57
N LEU A 739 17.53 5.36 15.77
CA LEU A 739 17.78 5.15 14.34
C LEU A 739 17.95 6.52 13.68
N ALA A 740 19.05 6.71 12.97
CA ALA A 740 19.37 7.96 12.29
C ALA A 740 20.00 7.67 10.92
N LEU A 741 19.82 8.58 9.97
CA LEU A 741 20.59 8.56 8.74
C LEU A 741 21.86 9.39 8.86
N VAL A 742 22.95 8.83 8.35
CA VAL A 742 24.24 9.50 8.22
C VAL A 742 24.71 9.47 6.76
N PRO A 743 25.14 10.60 6.21
CA PRO A 743 25.71 10.65 4.86
C PRO A 743 27.10 10.02 4.82
N VAL A 744 27.36 9.20 3.82
CA VAL A 744 28.61 8.42 3.72
C VAL A 744 29.56 9.03 2.68
N GLY A 745 30.84 9.16 3.04
CA GLY A 745 31.92 9.69 2.19
C GLY A 745 32.07 11.22 2.18
N MET A 746 31.47 11.93 3.14
CA MET A 746 31.48 13.40 3.21
C MET A 746 32.24 13.93 4.43
N GLU A 747 33.55 14.15 4.28
CA GLU A 747 34.43 14.66 5.35
C GLU A 747 34.33 16.18 5.45
N VAL A 748 33.35 16.66 6.23
CA VAL A 748 33.18 18.09 6.51
C VAL A 748 33.34 18.35 8.00
N ALA A 749 34.15 19.34 8.36
CA ALA A 749 34.42 19.70 9.76
C ALA A 749 33.14 20.03 10.55
N THR A 750 32.08 20.55 9.90
CA THR A 750 30.78 20.83 10.53
C THR A 750 30.01 19.58 10.95
N ARG A 751 30.38 18.40 10.43
CA ARG A 751 29.80 17.09 10.78
C ARG A 751 30.61 16.35 11.83
N VAL A 752 31.78 16.86 12.20
CA VAL A 752 32.58 16.31 13.30
C VAL A 752 31.74 16.35 14.58
N ARG A 753 31.60 15.22 15.24
CA ARG A 753 30.87 15.09 16.51
C ARG A 753 31.77 14.82 17.70
N GLN A 754 32.93 14.21 17.46
CA GLN A 754 33.92 13.91 18.49
C GLN A 754 35.33 14.18 18.00
N THR A 755 36.24 14.35 18.95
CA THR A 755 37.66 14.54 18.69
C THR A 755 38.45 13.44 19.39
N ILE A 756 39.36 12.81 18.66
CA ILE A 756 40.41 11.94 19.21
C ILE A 756 41.72 12.72 19.12
N SER A 757 42.15 13.27 20.25
CA SER A 757 43.43 13.95 20.38
C SER A 757 44.57 12.93 20.43
N ALA A 758 45.80 13.39 20.21
CA ALA A 758 46.98 12.50 20.24
C ALA A 758 47.16 11.75 21.57
N GLY A 759 46.69 12.32 22.68
CA GLY A 759 46.73 11.70 24.01
C GLY A 759 45.59 10.73 24.32
N ASP A 760 44.56 10.66 23.48
CA ASP A 760 43.39 9.78 23.70
C ASP A 760 43.63 8.35 23.18
N TRP A 761 44.60 8.19 22.27
CA TRP A 761 45.07 6.90 21.80
C TRP A 761 45.82 6.14 22.90
N LEU A 762 45.54 4.86 23.05
CA LEU A 762 46.38 3.97 23.86
C LEU A 762 47.73 3.78 23.17
N ALA A 763 48.79 3.76 23.98
CA ALA A 763 50.16 3.79 23.48
C ALA A 763 50.69 2.41 23.01
N ASP A 764 50.04 1.31 23.41
CA ASP A 764 50.49 -0.05 23.12
C ASP A 764 49.28 -0.96 22.78
N PRO A 765 49.08 -1.31 21.49
CA PRO A 765 49.85 -0.86 20.33
C PRO A 765 49.57 0.61 19.96
N PRO A 766 50.54 1.35 19.42
CA PRO A 766 50.29 2.70 18.91
C PRO A 766 49.33 2.66 17.71
N PRO A 767 48.59 3.74 17.43
CA PRO A 767 47.71 3.80 16.27
C PRO A 767 48.53 3.66 14.97
N SER A 768 47.93 2.97 14.00
CA SER A 768 48.54 2.63 12.72
C SER A 768 47.67 3.10 11.56
N TRP A 769 48.27 3.17 10.38
CA TRP A 769 47.57 3.50 9.14
C TRP A 769 47.77 2.40 8.11
N GLY A 770 46.81 2.25 7.21
CA GLY A 770 46.82 1.28 6.12
C GLY A 770 46.00 1.79 4.94
N VAL A 771 45.65 0.85 4.07
CA VAL A 771 44.77 1.09 2.92
C VAL A 771 43.57 0.16 3.07
N PHE A 772 42.38 0.72 2.94
CA PHE A 772 41.16 -0.05 2.76
C PHE A 772 41.03 -0.32 1.25
N GLU A 773 41.15 -1.59 0.87
CA GLU A 773 41.01 -2.00 -0.53
C GLU A 773 39.54 -1.99 -0.90
N ALA A 774 39.25 -1.28 -2.00
CA ALA A 774 37.90 -1.01 -2.43
C ALA A 774 37.34 -2.20 -3.24
N THR A 775 36.06 -2.51 -3.05
CA THR A 775 35.43 -3.75 -3.50
C THR A 775 34.38 -3.57 -4.59
N VAL A 776 34.18 -2.36 -5.13
CA VAL A 776 33.12 -2.10 -6.12
C VAL A 776 33.70 -1.39 -7.32
N ASN A 777 33.70 -2.03 -8.49
CA ASN A 777 34.15 -1.43 -9.75
C ASN A 777 33.17 -1.61 -10.92
N GLN A 778 32.03 -2.26 -10.65
CA GLN A 778 30.88 -2.39 -11.53
C GLN A 778 29.60 -2.12 -10.72
N LEU A 779 28.61 -1.49 -11.37
CA LEU A 779 27.29 -1.23 -10.79
C LEU A 779 26.21 -1.79 -11.72
N GLN A 780 25.35 -2.66 -11.21
CA GLN A 780 24.15 -3.15 -11.91
C GLN A 780 22.93 -2.46 -11.32
N VAL A 781 22.22 -1.70 -12.15
CA VAL A 781 21.05 -0.93 -11.71
C VAL A 781 19.81 -1.52 -12.35
N ALA A 782 18.91 -2.06 -11.51
CA ALA A 782 17.59 -2.51 -11.90
C ALA A 782 16.55 -1.41 -11.63
N TYR A 783 15.68 -1.14 -12.59
CA TYR A 783 14.65 -0.10 -12.53
C TYR A 783 13.39 -0.53 -13.30
N ASP A 784 12.32 0.25 -13.24
CA ASP A 784 11.02 -0.10 -13.85
C ASP A 784 10.43 -1.38 -13.25
N TYR A 785 10.25 -1.37 -11.92
CA TYR A 785 9.68 -2.49 -11.17
C TYR A 785 8.22 -2.73 -11.57
N ASP A 786 7.93 -3.94 -12.03
CA ASP A 786 6.58 -4.40 -12.29
C ASP A 786 5.97 -5.04 -11.04
N GLU A 787 4.91 -4.42 -10.54
CA GLU A 787 4.15 -4.87 -9.37
C GLU A 787 3.42 -6.21 -9.63
N ASP A 788 3.04 -6.50 -10.89
CA ASP A 788 2.27 -7.68 -11.25
C ASP A 788 3.14 -8.94 -11.32
N GLU A 789 4.31 -8.81 -11.97
CA GLU A 789 5.27 -9.91 -12.15
C GLU A 789 6.30 -9.99 -11.01
N ALA A 790 6.34 -8.99 -10.13
CA ALA A 790 7.34 -8.81 -9.07
C ALA A 790 8.79 -8.81 -9.58
N GLU A 791 9.00 -8.25 -10.77
CA GLU A 791 10.29 -8.24 -11.48
C GLU A 791 10.63 -6.85 -12.02
N PHE A 792 11.93 -6.55 -12.13
CA PHE A 792 12.41 -5.32 -12.78
C PHE A 792 12.46 -5.52 -14.30
N ARG A 793 11.85 -4.62 -15.06
CA ARG A 793 11.82 -4.69 -16.54
C ARG A 793 13.00 -3.96 -17.19
N GLY A 794 13.66 -3.07 -16.47
CA GLY A 794 14.83 -2.33 -16.91
C GLY A 794 16.10 -2.73 -16.16
N GLU A 795 17.20 -2.88 -16.88
CA GLU A 795 18.53 -3.12 -16.30
C GLU A 795 19.59 -2.32 -17.06
N VAL A 796 20.53 -1.71 -16.33
CA VAL A 796 21.72 -1.08 -16.89
C VAL A 796 22.96 -1.43 -16.07
N THR A 797 24.01 -1.87 -16.78
CA THR A 797 25.33 -2.10 -16.17
C THR A 797 26.25 -0.93 -16.47
N ILE A 798 26.95 -0.45 -15.45
CA ILE A 798 27.89 0.67 -15.51
C ILE A 798 29.24 0.18 -14.99
N ASN A 799 30.30 0.39 -15.76
CA ASN A 799 31.65 -0.07 -15.42
C ASN A 799 32.60 1.09 -15.13
N ASN A 800 33.41 0.96 -14.09
CA ASN A 800 34.58 1.80 -13.89
C ASN A 800 35.80 1.14 -14.55
N GLU A 801 35.98 1.38 -15.85
CA GLU A 801 37.07 0.80 -16.64
C GLU A 801 38.46 1.16 -16.09
N ARG A 802 38.63 2.33 -15.44
CA ARG A 802 39.89 2.72 -14.80
C ARG A 802 40.24 1.74 -13.67
N ALA A 803 39.31 1.52 -12.76
CA ALA A 803 39.49 0.62 -11.63
C ALA A 803 39.66 -0.83 -12.09
N ILE A 804 38.81 -1.31 -13.01
CA ILE A 804 38.91 -2.68 -13.57
C ILE A 804 40.30 -2.94 -14.16
N ASN A 805 40.84 -1.97 -14.92
CA ASN A 805 42.20 -2.09 -15.47
C ASN A 805 43.29 -2.08 -14.39
N ALA A 806 43.14 -1.29 -13.33
CA ALA A 806 44.08 -1.23 -12.21
C ALA A 806 44.10 -2.53 -11.38
N TYR A 807 42.95 -3.21 -11.24
CA TYR A 807 42.79 -4.46 -10.49
C TYR A 807 42.81 -5.70 -11.39
N SER A 808 43.66 -5.73 -12.41
CA SER A 808 43.92 -6.93 -13.23
C SER A 808 42.68 -7.55 -13.89
N GLN A 809 41.71 -6.72 -14.33
CA GLN A 809 40.46 -7.14 -14.98
C GLN A 809 39.44 -7.83 -14.06
N GLU A 810 39.63 -7.81 -12.74
CA GLU A 810 38.62 -8.32 -11.81
C GLU A 810 37.40 -7.40 -11.81
N ARG A 811 36.19 -7.99 -11.85
CA ARG A 811 34.92 -7.27 -11.79
C ARG A 811 34.20 -7.62 -10.50
N LEU A 812 33.99 -6.61 -9.67
CA LEU A 812 33.27 -6.69 -8.43
C LEU A 812 32.03 -5.79 -8.55
N SER A 813 30.88 -6.43 -8.72
CA SER A 813 29.59 -5.77 -8.95
C SER A 813 28.89 -5.42 -7.65
N LEU A 814 28.26 -4.25 -7.62
CA LEU A 814 27.25 -3.87 -6.65
C LEU A 814 25.90 -3.82 -7.36
N ASP A 815 24.89 -4.46 -6.78
CA ASP A 815 23.52 -4.44 -7.32
C ASP A 815 22.70 -3.35 -6.61
N LEU A 816 21.94 -2.59 -7.39
CA LEU A 816 21.13 -1.46 -6.93
C LEU A 816 19.72 -1.56 -7.52
N HIS A 817 18.73 -1.80 -6.67
CA HIS A 817 17.33 -1.96 -7.08
C HIS A 817 16.54 -0.67 -6.82
N LEU A 818 16.26 0.09 -7.87
CA LEU A 818 15.58 1.37 -7.77
C LEU A 818 14.06 1.18 -7.82
N TYR A 819 13.49 0.76 -6.68
CA TYR A 819 12.04 0.69 -6.52
C TYR A 819 11.42 2.07 -6.79
N GLY A 820 10.42 2.12 -7.67
CA GLY A 820 9.71 3.35 -8.02
C GLY A 820 10.43 4.33 -8.96
N ALA A 821 11.61 3.99 -9.48
CA ALA A 821 12.20 4.70 -10.62
C ALA A 821 11.67 4.10 -11.92
N THR A 822 10.98 4.92 -12.72
CA THR A 822 10.36 4.46 -13.97
C THR A 822 11.26 4.73 -15.18
N ALA A 823 11.10 3.96 -16.24
CA ALA A 823 11.78 4.24 -17.51
C ALA A 823 11.42 5.63 -18.08
N GLU A 824 10.22 6.15 -17.78
CA GLU A 824 9.80 7.49 -18.19
C GLU A 824 10.62 8.60 -17.50
N GLU A 825 10.94 8.44 -16.22
CA GLU A 825 11.71 9.42 -15.43
C GLU A 825 13.22 9.39 -15.76
N LEU A 826 13.77 8.19 -15.96
CA LEU A 826 15.19 7.99 -16.27
C LEU A 826 15.53 8.27 -17.75
N GLY A 827 14.54 8.20 -18.64
CA GLY A 827 14.67 8.48 -20.07
C GLY A 827 14.61 7.23 -20.95
N GLN A 828 14.32 7.43 -22.23
CA GLN A 828 13.98 6.33 -23.15
C GLN A 828 15.20 5.65 -23.81
N ASN A 829 16.39 6.25 -23.68
CA ASN A 829 17.62 5.73 -24.28
C ASN A 829 18.74 5.59 -23.22
N THR A 830 19.77 4.81 -23.55
CA THR A 830 20.89 4.54 -22.64
C THR A 830 21.64 5.81 -22.23
N ALA A 831 21.79 6.81 -23.10
CA ALA A 831 22.51 8.04 -22.76
C ALA A 831 21.76 8.86 -21.69
N ASP A 832 20.43 8.94 -21.80
CA ASP A 832 19.58 9.63 -20.82
C ASP A 832 19.67 8.95 -19.45
N ILE A 833 19.57 7.61 -19.43
CA ILE A 833 19.69 6.81 -18.20
C ILE A 833 21.06 7.00 -17.55
N TYR A 834 22.14 6.96 -18.33
CA TYR A 834 23.49 7.23 -17.84
C TYR A 834 23.61 8.64 -17.26
N SER A 835 23.02 9.64 -17.91
CA SER A 835 23.01 11.01 -17.39
C SER A 835 22.23 11.13 -16.08
N ALA A 836 21.08 10.46 -15.96
CA ALA A 836 20.25 10.47 -14.76
C ALA A 836 20.95 9.78 -13.57
N LEU A 837 21.66 8.69 -13.82
CA LEU A 837 22.35 7.89 -12.79
C LEU A 837 23.78 8.37 -12.48
N ARG A 838 24.34 9.29 -13.27
CA ARG A 838 25.72 9.81 -13.11
C ARG A 838 26.10 10.22 -11.70
N PRO A 839 25.28 11.01 -10.98
CA PRO A 839 25.52 11.33 -9.58
C PRO A 839 25.71 10.11 -8.68
N VAL A 840 24.89 9.07 -8.87
CA VAL A 840 24.86 7.87 -8.01
C VAL A 840 26.11 7.04 -8.24
N PHE A 841 26.38 6.65 -9.50
CA PHE A 841 27.51 5.77 -9.79
C PHE A 841 28.85 6.45 -9.58
N THR A 842 28.97 7.76 -9.87
CA THR A 842 30.22 8.51 -9.66
C THR A 842 30.57 8.54 -8.18
N ARG A 843 29.57 8.78 -7.31
CA ARG A 843 29.76 8.72 -5.86
C ARG A 843 30.18 7.32 -5.42
N ILE A 844 29.44 6.28 -5.84
CA ILE A 844 29.71 4.89 -5.43
C ILE A 844 31.11 4.45 -5.84
N PHE A 845 31.52 4.72 -7.09
CA PHE A 845 32.85 4.37 -7.55
C PHE A 845 33.95 5.14 -6.80
N ARG A 846 33.70 6.39 -6.42
CA ARG A 846 34.71 7.15 -5.70
C ARG A 846 34.93 6.69 -4.26
N ILE A 847 33.87 6.26 -3.58
CA ILE A 847 33.97 5.74 -2.20
C ILE A 847 34.32 4.24 -2.16
N GLY A 848 34.04 3.51 -3.25
CA GLY A 848 34.08 2.05 -3.28
C GLY A 848 34.98 1.41 -4.34
N SER A 849 35.54 2.15 -5.30
CA SER A 849 36.52 1.64 -6.29
C SER A 849 37.97 2.04 -6.00
N ASP A 850 38.19 3.24 -5.45
CA ASP A 850 39.53 3.77 -5.21
C ASP A 850 40.06 3.39 -3.81
N PRO A 851 41.38 3.16 -3.64
CA PRO A 851 41.94 2.81 -2.33
C PRO A 851 41.79 3.96 -1.33
N VAL A 852 41.16 3.69 -0.18
CA VAL A 852 40.90 4.69 0.86
C VAL A 852 41.91 4.57 1.99
N ARG A 853 42.34 5.69 2.58
CA ARG A 853 43.24 5.67 3.74
C ARG A 853 42.49 5.16 4.97
N LEU A 854 43.08 4.20 5.66
CA LEU A 854 42.50 3.58 6.85
C LEU A 854 43.35 3.92 8.07
N TRP A 855 42.75 4.47 9.12
CA TRP A 855 43.39 4.68 10.42
C TRP A 855 42.83 3.71 11.44
N ARG A 856 43.69 3.04 12.19
CA ARG A 856 43.31 2.02 13.16
C ARG A 856 44.04 2.23 14.47
N GLY A 857 43.37 2.00 15.58
CA GLY A 857 44.01 1.98 16.88
C GLY A 857 43.01 1.76 17.99
N THR A 858 43.50 1.83 19.23
CA THR A 858 42.67 1.61 20.41
C THR A 858 42.57 2.92 21.20
N VAL A 859 41.35 3.29 21.60
CA VAL A 859 41.09 4.46 22.49
C VAL A 859 40.61 4.01 23.87
N GLY A 860 40.76 4.89 24.85
CA GLY A 860 40.23 4.64 26.19
C GLY A 860 38.71 4.43 26.18
N PHE A 861 38.22 3.52 27.02
CA PHE A 861 36.80 3.15 27.07
C PHE A 861 35.84 4.34 27.21
N HIS A 862 36.21 5.35 28.01
CA HIS A 862 35.38 6.54 28.23
C HIS A 862 35.05 7.31 26.93
N LEU A 863 35.97 7.35 25.98
CA LEU A 863 35.74 7.93 24.66
C LEU A 863 35.11 6.89 23.73
N GLY A 864 35.64 5.66 23.74
CA GLY A 864 35.27 4.61 22.80
C GLY A 864 33.80 4.20 22.79
N HIS A 865 33.14 4.10 23.95
CA HIS A 865 31.71 3.73 24.01
C HIS A 865 30.76 4.83 23.46
N LEU A 866 31.29 6.02 23.21
CA LEU A 866 30.60 7.15 22.58
C LEU A 866 30.88 7.24 21.07
N LEU A 867 31.77 6.40 20.54
CA LEU A 867 32.04 6.30 19.11
C LEU A 867 31.02 5.39 18.45
N GLU A 868 30.17 5.98 17.61
CA GLU A 868 29.14 5.28 16.85
C GLU A 868 29.57 5.20 15.39
N VAL A 869 29.33 4.05 14.75
CA VAL A 869 29.64 3.85 13.32
C VAL A 869 28.94 4.89 12.44
N GLY A 870 29.61 5.31 11.36
CA GLY A 870 29.17 6.37 10.46
C GLY A 870 29.35 7.79 11.00
N THR A 871 29.81 7.96 12.24
CA THR A 871 30.13 9.29 12.80
C THR A 871 31.44 9.82 12.24
N TYR A 872 31.49 11.11 11.90
CA TYR A 872 32.74 11.78 11.55
C TYR A 872 33.41 12.33 12.80
N ILE A 873 34.71 12.09 12.89
CA ILE A 873 35.52 12.49 14.03
C ILE A 873 36.77 13.24 13.58
N ASP A 874 37.20 14.19 14.39
CA ASP A 874 38.45 14.92 14.21
C ASP A 874 39.58 14.17 14.90
N VAL A 875 40.65 13.88 14.19
CA VAL A 875 41.72 12.98 14.63
C VAL A 875 43.06 13.66 14.56
N SER A 876 43.82 13.56 15.65
CA SER A 876 45.21 13.99 15.69
C SER A 876 46.09 12.87 16.23
N SER A 877 47.17 12.54 15.54
CA SER A 877 48.17 11.57 16.00
C SER A 877 49.49 11.71 15.24
N PRO A 878 50.65 11.66 15.92
CA PRO A 878 51.96 11.68 15.27
C PRO A 878 52.29 10.38 14.50
N HIS A 879 51.54 9.29 14.75
CA HIS A 879 51.81 7.97 14.15
C HIS A 879 50.98 7.68 12.90
N LEU A 880 49.88 8.42 12.70
CA LEU A 880 49.02 8.28 11.53
C LEU A 880 49.61 9.01 10.31
N ARG A 881 49.13 8.64 9.12
CA ARG A 881 49.50 9.28 7.85
C ARG A 881 48.23 9.55 7.03
N GLY A 882 48.14 10.76 6.47
CA GLY A 882 47.13 11.12 5.48
C GLY A 882 47.51 10.64 4.08
N TYR A 883 47.15 11.37 3.03
CA TYR A 883 47.56 11.05 1.66
C TYR A 883 48.96 11.58 1.31
N GLY A 884 49.47 12.58 2.05
CA GLY A 884 50.83 13.10 1.88
C GLY A 884 51.94 12.16 2.39
N ASP A 885 53.20 12.56 2.13
CA ASP A 885 54.37 11.74 2.43
C ASP A 885 54.87 11.77 3.89
N SER A 886 54.39 12.74 4.66
CA SER A 886 54.81 12.96 6.05
C SER A 886 53.99 12.14 7.05
N TYR A 887 54.66 11.65 8.10
CA TYR A 887 53.98 11.13 9.29
C TYR A 887 53.43 12.29 10.15
N GLY A 888 52.30 12.03 10.80
CA GLY A 888 51.59 12.98 11.64
C GLY A 888 50.35 13.52 10.96
N VAL A 889 49.20 13.27 11.57
CA VAL A 889 47.91 13.88 11.21
C VAL A 889 47.55 14.87 12.31
N SER A 890 47.18 16.09 11.92
CA SER A 890 46.67 17.13 12.81
C SER A 890 45.32 17.57 12.30
N SER A 891 44.29 17.41 13.13
CA SER A 891 42.89 17.68 12.79
C SER A 891 42.43 17.09 11.45
N GLY A 892 42.74 15.80 11.24
CA GLY A 892 42.25 15.05 10.09
C GLY A 892 40.85 14.51 10.37
N VAL A 893 39.92 14.67 9.43
CA VAL A 893 38.56 14.14 9.57
C VAL A 893 38.51 12.70 9.04
N GLY A 894 37.96 11.78 9.82
CA GLY A 894 37.71 10.41 9.39
C GLY A 894 36.33 9.93 9.82
N MET A 895 35.74 9.03 9.03
CA MET A 895 34.46 8.39 9.35
C MET A 895 34.71 7.09 10.12
N VAL A 896 34.02 6.88 11.23
CA VAL A 896 34.06 5.63 11.99
C VAL A 896 33.45 4.51 11.16
N GLN A 897 34.28 3.57 10.72
CA GLN A 897 33.88 2.43 9.91
C GLN A 897 33.53 1.22 10.77
N SER A 898 34.35 0.94 11.79
CA SER A 898 34.06 -0.12 12.74
C SER A 898 34.52 0.23 14.15
N VAL A 899 33.82 -0.35 15.12
CA VAL A 899 34.09 -0.24 16.54
C VAL A 899 33.99 -1.62 17.15
N ARG A 900 35.02 -2.04 17.88
CA ARG A 900 35.01 -3.29 18.66
C ARG A 900 35.37 -3.02 20.11
N GLN A 901 34.42 -3.29 20.98
CA GLN A 901 34.54 -3.10 22.41
C GLN A 901 34.62 -4.47 23.09
N SER A 902 35.82 -4.82 23.55
CA SER A 902 35.97 -5.98 24.41
C SER A 902 35.63 -5.65 25.86
N ILE A 903 34.90 -6.54 26.51
CA ILE A 903 34.53 -6.39 27.93
C ILE A 903 35.72 -6.64 28.86
N THR A 904 36.69 -7.43 28.42
CA THR A 904 37.89 -7.76 29.21
C THR A 904 39.09 -6.84 28.92
N GLY A 905 39.10 -6.16 27.77
CA GLY A 905 40.16 -5.22 27.37
C GLY A 905 39.98 -3.82 27.94
N GLU A 906 41.06 -3.05 28.15
CA GLU A 906 41.00 -1.68 28.69
C GLU A 906 40.54 -0.62 27.67
N GLY A 907 40.54 -0.96 26.37
CA GLY A 907 40.26 -0.04 25.29
C GLY A 907 39.18 -0.50 24.32
N VAL A 908 38.85 0.39 23.40
CA VAL A 908 37.93 0.16 22.28
C VAL A 908 38.72 0.29 20.99
N ASP A 909 38.72 -0.76 20.19
CA ASP A 909 39.36 -0.76 18.88
C ASP A 909 38.46 -0.02 17.90
N VAL A 910 39.06 0.91 17.16
CA VAL A 910 38.35 1.74 16.19
C VAL A 910 39.10 1.74 14.86
N GLU A 911 38.32 1.60 13.79
CA GLU A 911 38.81 1.81 12.43
C GLU A 911 38.09 3.01 11.79
N LEU A 912 38.86 3.87 11.14
CA LEU A 912 38.40 5.12 10.56
C LEU A 912 38.79 5.19 9.09
N LEU A 913 37.83 5.48 8.23
CA LEU A 913 38.09 5.76 6.83
C LEU A 913 38.35 7.25 6.64
N HIS A 914 39.49 7.56 6.04
CA HIS A 914 39.89 8.88 5.63
C HIS A 914 39.91 8.97 4.10
N TYR A 915 38.91 9.63 3.53
CA TYR A 915 38.76 9.84 2.10
C TYR A 915 39.58 11.02 1.59
N ASN A 916 39.97 11.96 2.47
CA ASN A 916 40.61 13.24 2.10
C ASN A 916 39.81 14.01 1.05
N PHE A 917 38.51 13.74 0.98
CA PHE A 917 37.60 14.38 0.08
C PHE A 917 36.71 15.30 0.90
N SER A 918 36.98 16.61 0.82
CA SER A 918 36.07 17.64 1.29
C SER A 918 34.88 17.73 0.34
N ALA A 919 34.04 16.70 0.36
CA ALA A 919 32.80 16.60 -0.39
C ALA A 919 31.77 17.55 0.19
N ALA A 920 31.86 18.78 -0.25
CA ALA A 920 30.80 19.74 -0.13
C ALA A 920 29.75 19.38 -1.20
N GLY A 921 28.74 18.58 -0.86
CA GLY A 921 27.46 18.33 -1.57
C GLY A 921 27.32 18.59 -3.10
N TRP A 922 26.11 18.93 -3.53
CA TRP A 922 25.78 19.37 -4.90
C TRP A 922 25.76 20.90 -4.96
N ASN A 923 26.00 21.47 -6.16
CA ASN A 923 25.93 22.92 -6.36
C ASN A 923 24.58 23.48 -5.92
N VAL A 924 24.59 24.69 -5.37
CA VAL A 924 23.36 25.41 -5.03
C VAL A 924 22.71 25.89 -6.33
N ALA A 925 21.55 25.33 -6.65
CA ALA A 925 20.82 25.62 -7.88
C ALA A 925 19.32 25.88 -7.63
N ALA A 926 18.68 26.63 -8.53
CA ALA A 926 17.23 26.84 -8.60
C ALA A 926 16.76 26.89 -10.06
N GLU A 927 15.65 26.26 -10.40
CA GLU A 927 15.09 26.32 -11.76
C GLU A 927 14.30 27.63 -11.97
N VAL A 928 14.40 28.22 -13.15
CA VAL A 928 13.68 29.44 -13.50
C VAL A 928 12.26 29.06 -13.93
N ALA A 929 11.27 29.46 -13.14
CA ALA A 929 9.84 29.22 -13.42
C ALA A 929 9.22 30.31 -14.31
N GLY A 930 9.73 31.55 -14.22
CA GLY A 930 9.16 32.69 -14.93
C GLY A 930 10.09 33.89 -15.04
N ILE A 931 9.88 34.71 -16.07
CA ILE A 931 10.54 36.01 -16.23
C ILE A 931 9.50 37.10 -15.94
N ILE A 932 9.64 37.79 -14.82
CA ILE A 932 8.67 38.82 -14.40
C ILE A 932 8.93 40.12 -15.16
N ASN A 933 10.19 40.53 -15.23
CA ASN A 933 10.64 41.71 -15.97
C ASN A 933 12.14 41.59 -16.26
N ALA A 934 12.73 42.55 -16.98
CA ALA A 934 14.13 42.51 -17.40
C ALA A 934 15.18 42.38 -16.27
N THR A 935 14.80 42.58 -15.00
CA THR A 935 15.69 42.49 -13.83
C THR A 935 15.24 41.47 -12.78
N THR A 936 14.10 40.80 -12.98
CA THR A 936 13.50 39.93 -11.96
C THR A 936 12.97 38.65 -12.59
N ILE A 937 13.37 37.53 -12.01
CA ILE A 937 12.86 36.21 -12.33
C ILE A 937 12.12 35.62 -11.14
N GLU A 938 11.22 34.68 -11.43
CA GLU A 938 10.63 33.77 -10.46
C GLU A 938 11.30 32.41 -10.60
N VAL A 939 11.74 31.83 -9.48
CA VAL A 939 12.27 30.46 -9.45
C VAL A 939 11.24 29.47 -8.95
N SER A 940 11.34 28.23 -9.43
CA SER A 940 10.58 27.10 -8.91
C SER A 940 10.90 26.91 -7.43
N SER A 941 9.87 26.62 -6.63
CA SER A 941 9.99 26.47 -5.17
C SER A 941 10.83 25.27 -4.73
N LEU A 942 10.74 24.15 -5.45
CA LEU A 942 11.19 22.82 -5.00
C LEU A 942 11.74 21.95 -6.15
N THR A 943 12.78 22.41 -6.81
CA THR A 943 13.43 21.65 -7.90
C THR A 943 14.63 20.88 -7.37
N TYR A 944 15.53 21.55 -6.66
CA TYR A 944 16.82 21.00 -6.24
C TYR A 944 16.99 20.91 -4.72
N GLY A 945 16.25 21.74 -3.99
CA GLY A 945 16.30 21.93 -2.55
C GLY A 945 15.15 21.25 -1.82
N ARG A 946 14.85 19.98 -2.12
CA ARG A 946 13.74 19.29 -1.46
C ARG A 946 14.11 18.85 -0.03
N GLY A 947 13.32 19.30 0.93
CA GLY A 947 13.35 18.88 2.32
C GLY A 947 12.43 19.73 3.20
N GLN A 948 12.03 19.20 4.36
CA GLN A 948 11.42 20.00 5.42
C GLN A 948 12.51 20.40 6.42
N SER A 949 12.44 21.61 6.95
CA SER A 949 13.25 22.04 8.08
C SER A 949 12.92 21.17 9.31
N PRO A 950 13.77 21.18 10.35
CA PRO A 950 13.48 20.54 11.65
C PRO A 950 12.17 20.98 12.33
N THR A 951 11.48 21.98 11.78
CA THR A 951 10.19 22.50 12.26
C THR A 951 9.04 22.17 11.31
N GLY A 952 9.23 21.30 10.32
CA GLY A 952 8.23 20.95 9.31
C GLY A 952 7.98 22.04 8.25
N ALA A 953 8.84 23.07 8.18
CA ALA A 953 8.70 24.11 7.16
C ALA A 953 9.39 23.64 5.87
N THR A 954 8.66 23.64 4.76
CA THR A 954 9.24 23.38 3.43
C THR A 954 10.45 24.28 3.19
N ARG A 955 11.62 23.67 2.97
CA ARG A 955 12.83 24.38 2.58
C ARG A 955 12.77 24.64 1.09
N LEU A 956 12.96 25.88 0.67
CA LEU A 956 12.81 26.28 -0.74
C LEU A 956 14.17 26.45 -1.41
N ASP A 957 14.27 26.19 -2.72
CA ASP A 957 15.51 26.36 -3.49
C ASP A 957 16.09 27.77 -3.34
N VAL A 958 15.21 28.77 -3.27
CA VAL A 958 15.58 30.19 -3.12
C VAL A 958 16.27 30.50 -1.78
N GLU A 959 16.01 29.73 -0.72
CA GLU A 959 16.59 29.95 0.61
C GLU A 959 18.08 29.60 0.68
N PHE A 960 18.61 28.96 -0.36
CA PHE A 960 20.03 28.69 -0.46
C PHE A 960 20.82 29.87 -1.00
N PHE A 961 20.16 30.85 -1.62
CA PHE A 961 20.78 32.06 -2.15
C PHE A 961 20.67 33.23 -1.18
N ALA A 962 21.60 34.17 -1.27
CA ALA A 962 21.63 35.40 -0.51
C ALA A 962 21.80 36.63 -1.41
N VAL A 963 21.46 37.80 -0.85
CA VAL A 963 21.72 39.09 -1.52
C VAL A 963 23.23 39.30 -1.65
N GLY A 964 23.68 39.59 -2.86
CA GLY A 964 25.09 39.75 -3.21
C GLY A 964 25.72 38.53 -3.88
N ASP A 965 25.01 37.40 -3.95
CA ASP A 965 25.53 36.20 -4.60
C ASP A 965 25.67 36.40 -6.11
N VAL A 966 26.76 35.86 -6.66
CA VAL A 966 27.03 35.82 -8.09
C VAL A 966 26.63 34.44 -8.60
N VAL A 967 25.71 34.42 -9.56
CA VAL A 967 25.10 33.21 -10.11
C VAL A 967 25.13 33.25 -11.63
N ASP A 968 25.22 32.09 -12.25
CA ASP A 968 25.05 31.93 -13.69
C ASP A 968 23.66 31.41 -14.00
N TYR A 969 23.03 31.97 -15.02
CA TYR A 969 21.88 31.38 -15.67
C TYR A 969 22.34 30.48 -16.81
N ILE A 970 21.92 29.22 -16.79
CA ILE A 970 22.24 28.21 -17.80
C ILE A 970 20.97 27.86 -18.59
N PRO A 971 20.93 28.13 -19.91
CA PRO A 971 19.84 27.71 -20.77
C PRO A 971 19.82 26.17 -20.95
N PRO A 972 18.64 25.56 -21.15
CA PRO A 972 18.56 24.12 -21.35
C PRO A 972 19.24 23.71 -22.67
N GLY A 973 20.21 22.80 -22.60
CA GLY A 973 20.92 22.25 -23.76
C GLY A 973 22.00 23.17 -24.36
N ASP A 974 22.35 24.28 -23.70
CA ASP A 974 23.39 25.23 -24.12
C ASP A 974 24.24 25.64 -22.90
N GLU A 975 24.96 24.66 -22.34
CA GLU A 975 25.76 24.82 -21.12
C GLU A 975 26.97 25.75 -21.31
N ASP A 976 27.44 25.94 -22.55
CA ASP A 976 28.58 26.80 -22.89
C ASP A 976 28.23 28.30 -22.93
N SER A 977 26.94 28.66 -22.91
CA SER A 977 26.44 30.03 -23.07
C SER A 977 25.82 30.60 -21.78
N ALA A 978 26.46 30.35 -20.64
CA ALA A 978 26.02 30.84 -19.34
C ALA A 978 26.02 32.38 -19.25
N THR A 979 25.03 32.95 -18.55
CA THR A 979 24.94 34.39 -18.29
C THR A 979 25.14 34.68 -16.81
N THR A 980 26.23 35.36 -16.45
CA THR A 980 26.54 35.73 -15.06
C THR A 980 25.74 36.93 -14.57
N LEU A 981 25.15 36.78 -13.39
CA LEU A 981 24.22 37.71 -12.76
C LEU A 981 24.58 37.88 -11.28
N THR A 982 24.17 39.00 -10.68
CA THR A 982 24.38 39.25 -9.24
C THR A 982 23.05 39.59 -8.58
N ILE A 983 22.72 38.86 -7.52
CA ILE A 983 21.46 39.00 -6.78
C ILE A 983 21.45 40.31 -5.99
N ALA A 984 20.48 41.18 -6.25
CA ALA A 984 20.29 42.45 -5.58
C ALA A 984 19.24 42.38 -4.45
N SER A 985 18.21 41.56 -4.59
CA SER A 985 17.22 41.30 -3.54
C SER A 985 16.47 39.99 -3.79
N ILE A 986 16.00 39.36 -2.73
CA ILE A 986 15.16 38.16 -2.76
C ILE A 986 13.85 38.46 -2.02
N SER A 987 12.71 38.11 -2.60
CA SER A 987 11.39 38.24 -1.97
C SER A 987 10.50 37.06 -2.35
N GLY A 988 10.22 36.17 -1.40
CA GLY A 988 9.59 34.88 -1.74
C GLY A 988 10.48 34.10 -2.71
N ASN A 989 9.90 33.63 -3.82
CA ASN A 989 10.62 32.96 -4.91
C ASN A 989 11.10 33.93 -6.01
N GLU A 990 10.97 35.24 -5.80
CA GLU A 990 11.44 36.22 -6.78
C GLU A 990 12.88 36.62 -6.47
N ILE A 991 13.76 36.47 -7.47
CA ILE A 991 15.14 36.92 -7.43
C ILE A 991 15.27 38.13 -8.35
N LYS A 992 15.67 39.26 -7.77
CA LYS A 992 15.98 40.48 -8.52
C LYS A 992 17.49 40.63 -8.65
N PHE A 993 17.95 40.86 -9.87
CA PHE A 993 19.36 41.08 -10.18
C PHE A 993 19.73 42.57 -10.18
N SER A 994 21.02 42.85 -10.00
CA SER A 994 21.58 44.21 -9.96
C SER A 994 21.57 44.92 -11.33
N ALA A 995 21.45 44.16 -12.42
CA ALA A 995 21.36 44.65 -13.80
C ALA A 995 20.31 43.84 -14.59
N ALA A 996 20.03 44.26 -15.83
CA ALA A 996 19.15 43.51 -16.70
C ALA A 996 19.75 42.13 -17.01
N HIS A 997 18.97 41.07 -16.82
CA HIS A 997 19.50 39.70 -16.78
C HIS A 997 19.68 39.03 -18.15
N GLY A 998 19.10 39.57 -19.22
CA GLY A 998 19.27 39.04 -20.59
C GLY A 998 18.63 37.67 -20.87
N ILE A 999 18.16 36.95 -19.85
CA ILE A 999 17.42 35.68 -19.95
C ILE A 999 16.25 35.80 -20.93
N ALA A 1000 16.26 34.96 -21.96
CA ALA A 1000 15.27 34.98 -23.05
C ALA A 1000 14.12 33.97 -22.88
N SER A 1001 14.29 32.97 -22.00
CA SER A 1001 13.34 31.86 -21.82
C SER A 1001 13.32 31.36 -20.37
N ALA A 1002 12.15 30.98 -19.85
CA ALA A 1002 11.97 30.50 -18.49
C ALA A 1002 12.08 28.96 -18.39
N VAL A 1003 13.10 28.38 -19.01
CA VAL A 1003 13.27 26.91 -19.12
C VAL A 1003 14.69 26.47 -18.73
N GLY A 1004 15.43 27.35 -18.04
CA GLY A 1004 16.81 27.12 -17.59
C GLY A 1004 16.90 27.14 -16.06
N HIS A 1005 18.11 27.03 -15.52
CA HIS A 1005 18.35 27.10 -14.09
C HIS A 1005 19.42 28.14 -13.75
N ILE A 1006 19.44 28.57 -12.49
CA ILE A 1006 20.52 29.37 -11.93
C ILE A 1006 21.37 28.52 -11.01
N GLU A 1007 22.68 28.72 -11.04
CA GLU A 1007 23.63 28.09 -10.12
C GLU A 1007 24.82 28.99 -9.83
N SER A 1008 25.71 28.60 -8.91
CA SER A 1008 26.89 29.43 -8.60
C SER A 1008 27.94 29.36 -9.72
N THR A 1009 28.46 30.51 -10.15
CA THR A 1009 29.36 30.68 -11.31
C THR A 1009 30.70 29.92 -11.22
N ALA A 1010 31.46 30.11 -10.15
CA ALA A 1010 32.78 29.50 -9.97
C ALA A 1010 33.15 29.43 -8.50
N TYR A 1011 34.06 28.51 -8.15
CA TYR A 1011 34.53 28.34 -6.77
C TYR A 1011 35.07 29.66 -6.19
N ASP A 1012 35.86 30.41 -6.95
CA ASP A 1012 36.52 31.63 -6.44
C ASP A 1012 35.57 32.79 -6.16
N THR A 1013 34.43 32.84 -6.85
CA THR A 1013 33.44 33.92 -6.73
C THR A 1013 32.22 33.53 -5.90
N ALA A 1014 32.05 32.25 -5.59
CA ALA A 1014 30.96 31.75 -4.77
C ALA A 1014 31.13 32.16 -3.28
N PRO A 1015 30.03 32.48 -2.57
CA PRO A 1015 30.08 32.77 -1.15
C PRO A 1015 30.55 31.55 -0.35
N ALA A 1016 31.09 31.78 0.86
CA ALA A 1016 31.60 30.71 1.72
C ALA A 1016 30.57 29.61 2.00
N SER A 1017 29.28 29.96 2.05
CA SER A 1017 28.16 29.01 2.19
C SER A 1017 27.99 28.07 1.00
N HIS A 1018 28.27 28.51 -0.23
CA HIS A 1018 28.15 27.70 -1.45
C HIS A 1018 29.42 26.89 -1.69
N ARG A 1019 30.60 27.48 -1.45
CA ARG A 1019 31.89 26.78 -1.49
C ARG A 1019 31.97 25.61 -0.49
N ALA A 1020 31.27 25.74 0.64
CA ALA A 1020 31.15 24.67 1.62
C ALA A 1020 30.15 23.57 1.24
N ARG A 1021 29.42 23.72 0.12
CA ARG A 1021 28.35 22.80 -0.32
C ARG A 1021 28.49 22.20 -1.71
N ALA A 1022 29.45 22.62 -2.54
CA ALA A 1022 29.45 22.26 -3.96
C ALA A 1022 30.78 21.70 -4.53
N TYR A 1023 30.64 20.81 -5.51
CA TYR A 1023 31.60 20.58 -6.60
C TYR A 1023 31.59 21.80 -7.55
N LEU A 1024 32.31 22.87 -7.20
CA LEU A 1024 32.48 24.05 -8.06
C LEU A 1024 33.87 24.07 -8.69
N ALA A 1025 33.93 24.34 -10.00
CA ALA A 1025 35.19 24.59 -10.69
C ALA A 1025 35.67 26.03 -10.48
N ASP A 1026 36.99 26.24 -10.41
CA ASP A 1026 37.62 27.55 -10.56
C ASP A 1026 37.54 28.05 -12.00
N ALA A 1027 38.03 29.28 -12.23
CA ALA A 1027 38.04 29.90 -13.55
C ALA A 1027 38.92 29.17 -14.59
N ALA A 1028 39.74 28.20 -14.17
CA ALA A 1028 40.54 27.36 -15.05
C ALA A 1028 39.88 26.00 -15.36
N GLY A 1029 38.67 25.76 -14.84
CA GLY A 1029 37.94 24.49 -14.99
C GLY A 1029 38.40 23.40 -14.00
N THR A 1030 39.15 23.76 -12.96
CA THR A 1030 39.63 22.83 -11.93
C THR A 1030 38.65 22.82 -10.77
N LEU A 1031 38.14 21.66 -10.36
CA LEU A 1031 37.26 21.58 -9.18
C LEU A 1031 38.00 22.02 -7.90
N GLY A 1032 37.49 23.02 -7.19
CA GLY A 1032 38.12 23.60 -6.00
C GLY A 1032 38.97 24.85 -6.29
N THR A 1033 40.05 25.07 -5.53
CA THR A 1033 41.00 26.17 -5.79
C THR A 1033 42.17 25.70 -6.64
N ALA A 1034 42.80 26.59 -7.42
CA ALA A 1034 43.92 26.33 -8.32
C ALA A 1034 45.19 25.65 -7.72
N ALA A 1035 45.23 25.38 -6.41
CA ALA A 1035 46.30 24.63 -5.73
C ALA A 1035 45.86 23.21 -5.27
N THR A 1036 44.62 22.83 -5.58
CA THR A 1036 44.01 21.52 -5.31
C THR A 1036 43.81 20.91 -6.69
N ASP A 1037 44.65 19.95 -7.08
CA ASP A 1037 44.48 19.28 -8.37
C ASP A 1037 43.08 18.66 -8.41
N GLY A 1038 42.25 19.11 -9.35
CA GLY A 1038 40.95 18.50 -9.66
C GLY A 1038 41.04 17.03 -10.12
N GLN A 1039 42.25 16.46 -10.20
CA GLN A 1039 42.46 15.01 -10.28
C GLN A 1039 42.03 14.28 -9.01
N GLU A 1040 41.91 14.95 -7.86
CA GLU A 1040 41.33 14.36 -6.65
C GLU A 1040 39.80 14.30 -6.70
N LEU A 1041 39.13 14.84 -7.74
CA LEU A 1041 37.66 14.99 -7.84
C LEU A 1041 37.03 14.34 -9.10
N LEU A 1042 37.76 13.51 -9.86
CA LEU A 1042 37.28 12.76 -11.03
C LEU A 1042 37.47 11.23 -10.93
#